data_AF-A0A4R6YYH8-F1
#
_entry.id   AF-A0A4R6YYH8-F1
#
_cell.length_a   1.000
_cell.length_b   1.000
_cell.length_c   1.000
_cell.angle_alpha   90.00
_cell.angle_beta   90.00
_cell.angle_gamma   90.00
#
_symmetry.space_group_name_H-M   'P 1'
#
loop_
_entity.id
_entity.type
_entity.pdbx_description
1 polymer ?
#
loop_
_entity_poly.entity_id
_entity_poly.type
_entity_poly.pdbx_seq_one_letter_code
_entity_poly.pdbx_strand_id
1 'polypeptide(L)'
;MNTRPHSLRRQATWLAVALALLAPAVQAQVSLSTLDTPYTQNFDSLPASGTAVWSNNTSLPGWYHARTGSGSNLVADTGASNAGNLYSYGSSGASERALGSVGSGNAAVGNLFWGVRLKNTTGSTITSLDIAYVGEQWRNSAAAAQTVAFSYLIGTAVTGTLSEFQSAGTAVAGLDFSSPVTAGTAGALNGNLAANRSARSFTLSGISLPNGSEIMLRWSDPDNAGADHGLAIDDVSVTPHGSGPQQTTLSINDASIDEGNSGSSTLNFTVSLSQPAPAGGVSFAIATADGTATAPSDYTAQSLSGQLIPAGSSSYTFTVSINGDTTAEPNETLRVLLSNAVNAVIADGEGVGTLVNDDALPLAKIHDVQGNGSSTPIGAGVTVTLEGIVTASFQRADQLSGFFLQEEDADADADPATSEGIFVYCLPCATSVSEGQRVRATGNVTEFFGLTEITASSAGSVVVTNAGNNLAQVTPASVSLPIAGSVDAYYEAREGMLVRFADALSVAEYFELARYGQIELYQGGRPRQFTEDNAPGNAGYAAHLEALSRRRVILDDENNTENWPLTVAEGQQYLYYPQTNGGFSVGSHGSDFFRGGDRVDNLTGVLHWSFAGSTGTDAWRIRPTQANPIVFTPVNERPVQAPAVAGAIKAAGVNLLNYFTSIDTTSSSSSGPCGPSSSQDCRGADSNAELARQRERTALVLCGLNADLVGLVELENAATSTPLTDLLGAVNDRCGGAHPYQAAGPAAALGSDAIRVALIYRSGVLATVGAALSDSNSIHNRPPLAQTFDVVDATNPAFGQRFSAVVNHFKSKSCSGASGADADSGDGQACYASRRQQQAARLLSWIGSTVLPAANDADVLLLGDYNAYAKESAISTLAAGGYTDLLATLGGSGAYSYLFDGQLGHLDYALASASLSPQVIAVAPWHINADELPQLDYSDDIKDTGEAAYEEEPNGASLTPPRSLFEAASPYRASDHDPVLVGLFDDGVIFQDGFE
;
A
#
# COMPACT_ATOMS: atom_id res chain seq x y z
N MET A 1 42.34 -58.64 2.46
CA MET A 1 43.76 -58.55 2.06
C MET A 1 44.24 -57.16 2.50
N ASN A 2 45.19 -57.05 3.42
CA ASN A 2 46.65 -57.04 3.18
C ASN A 2 47.09 -55.78 2.41
N THR A 3 48.02 -54.93 2.89
CA THR A 3 49.03 -55.09 3.97
C THR A 3 49.28 -53.83 4.82
N ARG A 4 49.46 -54.01 6.14
CA ARG A 4 50.37 -53.20 6.99
C ARG A 4 51.82 -53.57 6.63
N PRO A 5 52.86 -52.70 6.78
CA PRO A 5 53.52 -52.62 8.10
C PRO A 5 54.32 -51.32 8.46
N HIS A 6 54.44 -51.09 9.78
CA HIS A 6 55.65 -50.79 10.60
C HIS A 6 56.80 -49.86 10.12
N SER A 7 57.56 -49.16 11.00
CA SER A 7 57.44 -48.81 12.46
C SER A 7 58.74 -48.15 13.02
N LEU A 8 58.73 -47.77 14.31
CA LEU A 8 59.91 -47.60 15.21
C LEU A 8 60.80 -46.36 14.89
N ARG A 9 61.66 -45.79 15.75
CA ARG A 9 62.17 -46.00 17.15
C ARG A 9 62.76 -44.64 17.60
N ARG A 10 63.04 -44.24 18.85
CA ARG A 10 62.94 -44.68 20.28
C ARG A 10 63.17 -43.35 21.10
N GLN A 11 62.89 -43.10 22.39
CA GLN A 11 63.00 -43.81 23.68
C GLN A 11 61.99 -43.19 24.70
N ALA A 12 62.21 -43.27 26.02
CA ALA A 12 61.84 -44.41 26.89
C ALA A 12 61.91 -43.99 28.37
N THR A 13 60.87 -44.33 29.17
CA THR A 13 60.86 -44.55 30.64
C THR A 13 61.60 -43.59 31.59
N TRP A 14 60.91 -43.11 32.62
CA TRP A 14 60.98 -43.73 33.97
C TRP A 14 59.70 -43.44 34.77
N LEU A 15 59.42 -44.25 35.80
CA LEU A 15 58.26 -44.13 36.69
C LEU A 15 58.75 -43.99 38.13
N ALA A 16 58.33 -42.94 38.84
CA ALA A 16 58.57 -42.76 40.26
C ALA A 16 57.42 -41.98 40.92
N VAL A 17 57.09 -42.31 42.16
CA VAL A 17 55.96 -41.74 42.90
C VAL A 17 56.38 -40.48 43.64
N ALA A 18 55.60 -39.40 43.53
CA ALA A 18 55.64 -38.26 44.43
C ALA A 18 54.22 -37.78 44.73
N LEU A 19 53.87 -37.68 46.01
CA LEU A 19 52.57 -37.20 46.48
C LEU A 19 52.63 -35.67 46.58
N ALA A 20 51.97 -34.96 45.66
CA ALA A 20 51.94 -33.50 45.64
C ALA A 20 50.50 -32.98 45.50
N LEU A 21 50.03 -32.36 46.57
CA LEU A 21 48.86 -31.48 46.74
C LEU A 21 47.97 -31.24 45.50
N LEU A 22 46.69 -31.61 45.62
CA LEU A 22 45.60 -30.93 44.91
C LEU A 22 45.60 -29.45 45.33
N ALA A 23 46.25 -28.60 44.56
CA ALA A 23 45.98 -27.17 44.61
C ALA A 23 44.53 -26.95 44.13
N PRO A 24 43.69 -26.17 44.85
CA PRO A 24 42.39 -25.81 44.33
C PRO A 24 42.57 -25.03 43.03
N ALA A 25 41.64 -25.19 42.08
CA ALA A 25 41.58 -24.31 40.92
C ALA A 25 41.44 -22.87 41.42
N VAL A 26 42.45 -22.03 41.14
CA VAL A 26 42.45 -20.64 41.58
C VAL A 26 41.35 -19.91 40.82
N GLN A 27 40.22 -19.69 41.48
CA GLN A 27 39.08 -18.95 40.92
C GLN A 27 39.53 -17.51 40.63
N ALA A 28 39.88 -17.24 39.38
CA ALA A 28 40.51 -15.98 39.01
C ALA A 28 39.55 -14.79 39.14
N GLN A 29 40.14 -13.62 39.26
CA GLN A 29 39.51 -12.37 39.64
C GLN A 29 40.25 -11.22 38.96
N VAL A 30 39.53 -10.16 38.60
CA VAL A 30 40.13 -8.97 38.01
C VAL A 30 41.01 -8.29 39.06
N SER A 31 42.25 -7.99 38.69
CA SER A 31 43.24 -7.42 39.61
C SER A 31 43.32 -5.91 39.43
N LEU A 32 42.88 -5.17 40.46
CA LEU A 32 43.07 -3.73 40.58
C LEU A 32 44.56 -3.50 40.91
N SER A 33 45.37 -3.24 39.89
CA SER A 33 46.84 -3.17 39.97
C SER A 33 47.38 -1.79 40.32
N THR A 34 46.62 -0.74 40.03
CA THR A 34 47.01 0.67 40.21
C THR A 34 45.85 1.42 40.87
N LEU A 35 46.16 2.42 41.70
CA LEU A 35 45.14 3.37 42.18
C LEU A 35 44.74 4.34 41.07
N ASP A 36 43.55 4.93 41.20
CA ASP A 36 43.00 5.96 40.31
C ASP A 36 42.89 5.56 38.83
N THR A 37 43.00 4.26 38.54
CA THR A 37 42.92 3.66 37.20
C THR A 37 41.66 2.80 37.13
N PRO A 38 40.68 3.10 36.25
CA PRO A 38 39.44 2.34 36.16
C PRO A 38 39.69 0.92 35.64
N TYR A 39 38.97 -0.05 36.22
CA TYR A 39 38.61 -1.28 35.51
C TYR A 39 37.32 -1.02 34.73
N THR A 40 37.29 -1.34 33.44
CA THR A 40 36.12 -1.17 32.56
C THR A 40 35.60 -2.49 31.99
N GLN A 41 34.29 -2.52 31.66
CA GLN A 41 33.60 -3.59 30.94
C GLN A 41 32.37 -3.03 30.21
N ASN A 42 32.34 -3.13 28.89
CA ASN A 42 31.20 -2.80 28.03
C ASN A 42 30.54 -4.02 27.38
N PHE A 43 30.92 -5.24 27.80
CA PHE A 43 30.26 -6.51 27.49
C PHE A 43 30.12 -6.92 25.99
N ASP A 44 30.51 -6.13 24.99
CA ASP A 44 30.47 -6.41 23.54
C ASP A 44 30.97 -7.80 23.11
N SER A 45 31.91 -8.35 23.88
CA SER A 45 32.43 -9.71 23.67
C SER A 45 31.42 -10.84 23.95
N LEU A 46 30.21 -10.51 24.42
CA LEU A 46 29.10 -11.44 24.56
C LEU A 46 28.47 -11.80 23.18
N PRO A 47 27.73 -12.92 23.08
CA PRO A 47 27.16 -13.34 21.80
C PRO A 47 26.08 -12.37 21.29
N ALA A 48 26.20 -11.93 20.04
CA ALA A 48 25.20 -11.15 19.33
C ALA A 48 24.04 -11.97 18.72
N SER A 49 24.13 -13.32 18.76
CA SER A 49 23.05 -14.22 18.34
C SER A 49 23.11 -15.59 19.04
N GLY A 50 21.96 -16.28 19.10
CA GLY A 50 21.86 -17.66 19.58
C GLY A 50 21.85 -17.83 21.10
N THR A 51 22.30 -18.99 21.58
CA THR A 51 22.38 -19.33 23.01
C THR A 51 23.75 -19.92 23.32
N ALA A 52 24.45 -19.32 24.28
CA ALA A 52 25.72 -19.79 24.81
C ALA A 52 25.55 -20.40 26.21
N VAL A 53 26.57 -21.13 26.66
CA VAL A 53 26.69 -21.57 28.05
C VAL A 53 27.56 -20.57 28.80
N TRP A 54 26.99 -19.95 29.83
CA TRP A 54 27.73 -19.12 30.75
C TRP A 54 28.60 -19.98 31.67
N SER A 55 29.89 -19.63 31.76
CA SER A 55 30.85 -20.23 32.69
C SER A 55 31.61 -19.13 33.42
N ASN A 56 31.48 -19.09 34.75
CA ASN A 56 32.04 -18.05 35.60
C ASN A 56 33.55 -17.85 35.33
N ASN A 57 33.97 -16.58 35.23
CA ASN A 57 35.32 -16.14 34.88
C ASN A 57 35.84 -16.62 33.49
N THR A 58 35.02 -17.34 32.71
CA THR A 58 35.42 -17.90 31.41
C THR A 58 34.66 -17.26 30.25
N SER A 59 33.34 -17.03 30.41
CA SER A 59 32.54 -16.28 29.43
C SER A 59 32.92 -14.79 29.42
N LEU A 60 33.25 -14.24 30.59
CA LEU A 60 33.85 -12.92 30.77
C LEU A 60 34.85 -12.99 31.95
N PRO A 61 36.09 -12.48 31.81
CA PRO A 61 37.10 -12.52 32.89
C PRO A 61 36.65 -11.80 34.16
N GLY A 62 36.79 -12.44 35.33
CA GLY A 62 36.36 -11.89 36.62
C GLY A 62 34.85 -11.80 36.87
N TRP A 63 34.00 -12.05 35.87
CA TRP A 63 32.54 -11.99 35.99
C TRP A 63 31.91 -13.33 36.37
N TYR A 64 30.89 -13.26 37.22
CA TYR A 64 30.22 -14.39 37.85
C TYR A 64 28.71 -14.25 37.71
N HIS A 65 28.04 -15.36 37.45
CA HIS A 65 26.58 -15.51 37.48
C HIS A 65 26.17 -16.57 38.51
N ALA A 66 25.01 -16.37 39.11
CA ALA A 66 24.27 -17.38 39.86
C ALA A 66 22.76 -17.16 39.66
N ARG A 67 21.97 -18.24 39.72
CA ARG A 67 20.50 -18.13 39.76
C ARG A 67 19.92 -19.16 40.74
N THR A 68 18.72 -18.92 41.28
CA THR A 68 18.14 -19.84 42.28
C THR A 68 17.56 -21.12 41.66
N GLY A 69 17.23 -21.10 40.37
CA GLY A 69 16.86 -22.27 39.59
C GLY A 69 18.05 -23.01 38.97
N SER A 70 17.76 -24.09 38.24
CA SER A 70 18.77 -24.93 37.59
C SER A 70 19.05 -24.51 36.13
N GLY A 71 19.97 -23.57 35.91
CA GLY A 71 20.36 -23.15 34.55
C GLY A 71 21.66 -22.35 34.47
N SER A 72 22.35 -22.45 33.32
CA SER A 72 23.61 -21.73 33.01
C SER A 72 23.64 -21.14 31.60
N ASN A 73 22.47 -20.92 30.98
CA ASN A 73 22.40 -20.36 29.63
C ASN A 73 22.54 -18.83 29.65
N LEU A 74 23.18 -18.30 28.63
CA LEU A 74 23.16 -16.89 28.21
C LEU A 74 22.52 -16.85 26.82
N VAL A 75 21.47 -16.05 26.63
CA VAL A 75 20.76 -15.94 25.34
C VAL A 75 21.01 -14.57 24.73
N ALA A 76 21.30 -14.50 23.43
CA ALA A 76 21.31 -13.23 22.72
C ALA A 76 19.88 -12.84 22.35
N ASP A 77 19.42 -11.66 22.76
CA ASP A 77 18.04 -11.20 22.55
C ASP A 77 17.98 -9.69 22.31
N THR A 78 16.92 -9.23 21.66
CA THR A 78 16.68 -7.82 21.31
C THR A 78 15.65 -7.13 22.23
N GLY A 79 15.25 -7.79 23.33
CA GLY A 79 14.09 -7.44 24.13
C GLY A 79 12.81 -8.20 23.76
N ALA A 80 12.85 -8.94 22.64
CA ALA A 80 11.70 -9.66 22.08
C ALA A 80 11.22 -10.82 22.96
N SER A 81 12.13 -11.51 23.66
CA SER A 81 11.79 -12.65 24.51
C SER A 81 11.17 -12.22 25.85
N ASN A 82 10.13 -12.92 26.29
CA ASN A 82 9.55 -12.83 27.64
C ASN A 82 9.89 -14.04 28.53
N ALA A 83 10.83 -14.88 28.11
CA ALA A 83 11.27 -16.02 28.91
C ALA A 83 12.23 -15.56 30.02
N GLY A 84 12.17 -16.19 31.19
CA GLY A 84 13.16 -15.93 32.23
C GLY A 84 14.54 -16.46 31.82
N ASN A 85 15.56 -15.62 31.77
CA ASN A 85 16.94 -16.04 31.53
C ASN A 85 17.97 -14.95 31.87
N LEU A 86 19.26 -15.33 31.77
CA LEU A 86 20.36 -14.37 31.63
C LEU A 86 20.51 -14.06 30.13
N TYR A 87 20.67 -12.79 29.79
CA TYR A 87 20.65 -12.26 28.43
C TYR A 87 21.90 -11.44 28.10
N SER A 88 22.38 -11.65 26.87
CA SER A 88 23.19 -10.71 26.11
C SER A 88 22.21 -9.86 25.31
N TYR A 89 21.83 -8.70 25.86
CA TYR A 89 20.94 -7.77 25.18
C TYR A 89 21.70 -6.94 24.15
N GLY A 90 21.00 -6.27 23.24
CA GLY A 90 21.58 -5.56 22.11
C GLY A 90 20.80 -5.81 20.83
N SER A 91 20.82 -4.85 19.91
CA SER A 91 20.10 -4.93 18.63
C SER A 91 20.55 -6.13 17.77
N SER A 92 19.71 -6.55 16.81
CA SER A 92 19.92 -7.78 16.03
C SER A 92 21.24 -7.73 15.25
N GLY A 93 22.18 -8.61 15.58
CA GLY A 93 23.51 -8.65 14.96
C GLY A 93 24.46 -7.51 15.35
N ALA A 94 24.06 -6.59 16.23
CA ALA A 94 24.92 -5.51 16.72
C ALA A 94 26.02 -6.06 17.64
N SER A 95 27.22 -5.47 17.52
CA SER A 95 28.37 -5.73 18.40
C SER A 95 28.17 -5.17 19.80
N GLU A 96 27.45 -4.05 19.93
CA GLU A 96 27.05 -3.48 21.21
C GLU A 96 26.18 -4.46 22.00
N ARG A 97 26.65 -4.96 23.16
CA ARG A 97 25.91 -5.92 23.98
C ARG A 97 25.83 -5.51 25.46
N ALA A 98 24.63 -5.35 26.02
CA ALA A 98 24.45 -5.19 27.47
C ALA A 98 24.26 -6.56 28.20
N LEU A 99 24.72 -6.68 29.46
CA LEU A 99 24.49 -7.88 30.28
C LEU A 99 23.26 -7.69 31.20
N GLY A 100 22.24 -8.52 31.03
CA GLY A 100 20.99 -8.39 31.79
C GLY A 100 20.22 -9.69 31.99
N SER A 101 18.98 -9.57 32.47
CA SER A 101 18.08 -10.71 32.68
C SER A 101 16.60 -10.36 32.61
N VAL A 102 15.78 -11.41 32.66
CA VAL A 102 14.36 -11.38 33.01
C VAL A 102 14.18 -12.39 34.17
N GLY A 103 13.65 -11.94 35.30
CA GLY A 103 13.22 -12.80 36.41
C GLY A 103 12.13 -13.80 36.01
N SER A 104 12.05 -14.95 36.68
CA SER A 104 10.91 -15.87 36.47
C SER A 104 10.78 -16.96 37.54
N GLY A 105 9.56 -17.14 38.04
CA GLY A 105 9.13 -18.25 38.91
C GLY A 105 9.19 -19.63 38.25
N ASN A 106 9.66 -19.73 37.00
CA ASN A 106 10.13 -20.98 36.42
C ASN A 106 11.28 -21.55 37.27
N ALA A 107 11.13 -22.77 37.78
CA ALA A 107 12.11 -23.44 38.65
C ALA A 107 13.51 -23.68 38.00
N ALA A 108 13.64 -23.55 36.67
CA ALA A 108 14.95 -23.55 35.99
C ALA A 108 15.68 -22.19 36.05
N VAL A 109 14.97 -21.11 36.41
CA VAL A 109 15.44 -19.73 36.38
C VAL A 109 15.49 -19.16 37.80
N GLY A 110 14.34 -18.78 38.38
CA GLY A 110 14.25 -18.07 39.64
C GLY A 110 14.89 -16.68 39.61
N ASN A 111 15.35 -16.20 40.76
CA ASN A 111 16.09 -14.93 40.85
C ASN A 111 17.47 -15.10 40.20
N LEU A 112 17.94 -14.06 39.51
CA LEU A 112 19.25 -14.00 38.86
C LEU A 112 20.18 -13.03 39.61
N PHE A 113 21.47 -13.36 39.63
CA PHE A 113 22.50 -12.52 40.25
C PHE A 113 23.77 -12.56 39.41
N TRP A 114 24.31 -11.41 39.04
CA TRP A 114 25.59 -11.31 38.36
C TRP A 114 26.49 -10.27 39.03
N GLY A 115 27.80 -10.37 38.80
CA GLY A 115 28.75 -9.48 39.45
C GLY A 115 30.19 -9.74 39.07
N VAL A 116 31.06 -8.80 39.42
CA VAL A 116 32.50 -8.85 39.16
C VAL A 116 33.29 -9.02 40.46
N ARG A 117 34.22 -10.00 40.45
CA ARG A 117 35.20 -10.20 41.52
C ARG A 117 36.44 -9.37 41.23
N LEU A 118 36.62 -8.31 42.01
CA LEU A 118 37.77 -7.42 41.97
C LEU A 118 38.72 -7.73 43.14
N LYS A 119 40.03 -7.65 42.91
CA LYS A 119 41.06 -7.90 43.91
C LYS A 119 42.00 -6.71 44.01
N ASN A 120 42.23 -6.22 45.23
CA ASN A 120 43.25 -5.22 45.43
C ASN A 120 44.64 -5.85 45.27
N THR A 121 45.39 -5.36 44.28
CA THR A 121 46.82 -5.69 44.05
C THR A 121 47.69 -4.42 43.98
N THR A 122 47.14 -3.26 44.36
CA THR A 122 47.76 -1.92 44.27
C THR A 122 48.95 -1.70 45.21
N GLY A 123 49.27 -2.66 46.07
CA GLY A 123 50.25 -2.52 47.16
C GLY A 123 49.76 -1.66 48.34
N SER A 124 48.68 -0.90 48.17
CA SER A 124 48.08 -0.01 49.18
C SER A 124 46.73 -0.54 49.67
N THR A 125 46.14 0.06 50.70
CA THR A 125 44.73 -0.20 51.07
C THR A 125 43.83 0.72 50.27
N ILE A 126 42.84 0.14 49.59
CA ILE A 126 41.77 0.89 48.92
C ILE A 126 40.75 1.33 49.98
N THR A 127 40.44 2.62 49.99
CA THR A 127 39.57 3.31 50.95
C THR A 127 38.26 3.82 50.35
N SER A 128 38.20 3.93 49.02
CA SER A 128 36.96 4.15 48.28
C SER A 128 37.04 3.56 46.87
N LEU A 129 35.87 3.23 46.30
CA LEU A 129 35.73 2.94 44.86
C LEU A 129 34.76 3.96 44.27
N ASP A 130 35.13 4.62 43.17
CA ASP A 130 34.14 5.25 42.30
C ASP A 130 33.61 4.19 41.34
N ILE A 131 32.30 3.95 41.36
CA ILE A 131 31.63 2.93 40.55
C ILE A 131 30.64 3.65 39.64
N ALA A 132 30.68 3.37 38.34
CA ALA A 132 29.71 3.83 37.36
C ALA A 132 29.26 2.69 36.43
N TYR A 133 28.05 2.79 35.89
CA TYR A 133 27.52 1.92 34.84
C TYR A 133 26.28 2.57 34.18
N VAL A 134 25.89 2.13 32.99
CA VAL A 134 24.61 2.48 32.37
C VAL A 134 23.61 1.36 32.63
N GLY A 135 22.49 1.66 33.31
CA GLY A 135 21.39 0.72 33.49
C GLY A 135 20.39 0.86 32.34
N GLU A 136 20.05 -0.23 31.66
CA GLU A 136 19.21 -0.24 30.45
C GLU A 136 17.99 -1.15 30.57
N GLN A 137 16.86 -0.72 30.01
CA GLN A 137 15.64 -1.51 29.90
C GLN A 137 15.42 -1.97 28.45
N TRP A 138 15.58 -3.26 28.24
CA TRP A 138 15.41 -3.94 26.96
C TRP A 138 14.02 -4.53 26.76
N ARG A 139 13.20 -4.65 27.82
CA ARG A 139 11.80 -5.07 27.67
C ARG A 139 10.87 -4.38 28.64
N ASN A 140 9.71 -3.97 28.14
CA ASN A 140 8.54 -3.60 28.93
C ASN A 140 7.67 -4.85 29.16
N SER A 141 7.30 -5.14 30.40
CA SER A 141 6.36 -6.20 30.77
C SER A 141 4.92 -5.72 30.98
N ALA A 142 4.68 -4.41 30.84
CA ALA A 142 3.49 -3.69 31.31
C ALA A 142 3.29 -3.72 32.84
N ALA A 143 4.28 -4.16 33.61
CA ALA A 143 4.29 -4.01 35.06
C ALA A 143 4.77 -2.62 35.52
N ALA A 144 4.53 -2.32 36.80
CA ALA A 144 5.12 -1.17 37.48
C ALA A 144 6.66 -1.22 37.50
N ALA A 145 7.30 -0.20 38.07
CA ALA A 145 8.77 -0.14 38.15
C ALA A 145 9.37 -1.37 38.86
N GLN A 146 10.30 -2.05 38.18
CA GLN A 146 11.11 -3.13 38.76
C GLN A 146 12.56 -2.68 38.86
N THR A 147 13.35 -3.31 39.73
CA THR A 147 14.66 -2.79 40.14
C THR A 147 15.70 -3.91 40.24
N VAL A 148 16.78 -3.77 39.48
CA VAL A 148 18.01 -4.54 39.67
C VAL A 148 18.77 -3.91 40.83
N ALA A 149 18.81 -4.59 41.97
CA ALA A 149 19.35 -4.06 43.21
C ALA A 149 20.86 -4.31 43.32
N PHE A 150 21.62 -3.28 43.74
CA PHE A 150 23.07 -3.33 43.85
C PHE A 150 23.54 -3.52 45.30
N SER A 151 24.54 -4.39 45.47
CA SER A 151 25.24 -4.56 46.73
C SER A 151 26.69 -5.01 46.52
N TYR A 152 27.49 -4.96 47.59
CA TYR A 152 28.85 -5.48 47.58
C TYR A 152 29.15 -6.40 48.76
N LEU A 153 30.23 -7.18 48.64
CA LEU A 153 30.77 -8.04 49.69
C LEU A 153 32.31 -8.00 49.66
N ILE A 154 32.95 -7.62 50.77
CA ILE A 154 34.40 -7.65 50.95
C ILE A 154 34.81 -8.95 51.68
N GLY A 155 35.87 -9.60 51.22
CA GLY A 155 36.40 -10.82 51.85
C GLY A 155 37.85 -11.13 51.47
N THR A 156 38.49 -12.05 52.19
CA THR A 156 39.86 -12.52 51.88
C THR A 156 39.89 -13.62 50.81
N ALA A 157 38.74 -14.22 50.52
CA ALA A 157 38.49 -15.10 49.37
C ALA A 157 36.97 -15.12 49.14
N VAL A 158 36.49 -14.40 48.13
CA VAL A 158 35.07 -14.48 47.70
C VAL A 158 35.00 -15.54 46.61
N THR A 159 34.00 -16.43 46.62
CA THR A 159 33.94 -17.59 45.71
C THR A 159 32.99 -17.41 44.51
N GLY A 160 32.10 -16.41 44.56
CA GLY A 160 31.06 -16.18 43.56
C GLY A 160 30.00 -17.29 43.52
N THR A 161 29.72 -17.90 44.68
CA THR A 161 28.72 -18.97 44.81
C THR A 161 27.32 -18.41 45.04
N LEU A 162 26.28 -19.16 44.68
CA LEU A 162 24.88 -18.76 44.90
C LEU A 162 24.61 -18.36 46.36
N SER A 163 25.18 -19.08 47.33
CA SER A 163 25.08 -18.77 48.76
C SER A 163 25.73 -17.44 49.17
N GLU A 164 26.75 -16.97 48.45
CA GLU A 164 27.32 -15.64 48.66
C GLU A 164 26.47 -14.56 47.99
N PHE A 165 25.99 -14.79 46.76
CA PHE A 165 25.06 -13.87 46.07
C PHE A 165 23.75 -13.68 46.85
N GLN A 166 23.20 -14.74 47.44
CA GLN A 166 22.01 -14.69 48.31
C GLN A 166 22.29 -14.11 49.72
N SER A 167 23.55 -13.95 50.14
CA SER A 167 23.86 -13.30 51.41
C SER A 167 23.51 -11.80 51.34
N ALA A 168 23.10 -11.17 52.45
CA ALA A 168 22.60 -9.79 52.41
C ALA A 168 23.64 -8.76 51.91
N GLY A 169 24.95 -9.01 52.12
CA GLY A 169 26.03 -8.10 51.75
C GLY A 169 25.86 -6.71 52.37
N THR A 170 26.37 -5.69 51.69
CA THR A 170 26.07 -4.28 51.96
C THR A 170 25.40 -3.68 50.72
N ALA A 171 24.13 -3.27 50.84
CA ALA A 171 23.39 -2.61 49.77
C ALA A 171 23.84 -1.15 49.55
N VAL A 172 23.79 -0.68 48.30
CA VAL A 172 24.16 0.70 47.93
C VAL A 172 23.10 1.26 46.98
N ALA A 173 22.01 1.78 47.56
CA ALA A 173 20.82 2.19 46.79
C ALA A 173 21.06 3.30 45.74
N GLY A 174 22.17 4.04 45.81
CA GLY A 174 22.59 4.96 44.76
C GLY A 174 23.04 4.28 43.45
N LEU A 175 23.28 2.96 43.50
CA LEU A 175 23.61 2.11 42.37
C LEU A 175 22.48 1.13 42.00
N ASP A 176 21.30 1.25 42.61
CA ASP A 176 20.12 0.50 42.17
C ASP A 176 19.63 1.07 40.82
N PHE A 177 19.32 0.18 39.87
CA PHE A 177 18.73 0.56 38.58
C PHE A 177 17.26 0.13 38.54
N SER A 178 16.36 1.12 38.51
CA SER A 178 14.93 0.92 38.30
C SER A 178 14.53 1.22 36.86
N SER A 179 13.66 0.37 36.30
CA SER A 179 13.15 0.44 34.92
C SER A 179 12.54 1.83 34.58
N PRO A 180 13.08 2.58 33.59
CA PRO A 180 12.54 3.90 33.22
C PRO A 180 11.11 3.85 32.66
N VAL A 181 10.77 2.80 31.91
CA VAL A 181 9.44 2.57 31.33
C VAL A 181 8.63 1.66 32.26
N THR A 182 7.52 2.19 32.79
CA THR A 182 6.75 1.61 33.90
C THR A 182 5.25 1.44 33.58
N ALA A 183 4.89 1.58 32.30
CA ALA A 183 3.53 1.54 31.78
C ALA A 183 3.53 1.27 30.27
N GLY A 184 2.36 1.12 29.66
CA GLY A 184 2.21 0.88 28.22
C GLY A 184 2.19 -0.60 27.83
N THR A 185 2.24 -0.89 26.53
CA THR A 185 2.16 -2.26 25.98
C THR A 185 3.41 -3.06 26.29
N ALA A 186 3.25 -4.34 26.68
CA ALA A 186 4.36 -5.25 26.89
C ALA A 186 5.04 -5.63 25.56
N GLY A 187 6.36 -5.49 25.47
CA GLY A 187 7.12 -5.65 24.24
C GLY A 187 8.59 -5.29 24.38
N ALA A 188 9.35 -5.48 23.31
CA ALA A 188 10.76 -5.10 23.25
C ALA A 188 10.94 -3.59 23.36
N LEU A 189 12.06 -3.18 23.98
CA LEU A 189 12.58 -1.83 24.00
C LEU A 189 14.04 -1.89 23.56
N ASN A 190 14.51 -0.87 22.82
CA ASN A 190 15.93 -0.76 22.51
C ASN A 190 16.62 -0.03 23.68
N GLY A 191 17.47 -0.74 24.44
CA GLY A 191 18.11 -0.21 25.65
C GLY A 191 18.94 1.04 25.40
N ASN A 192 19.69 1.06 24.28
CA ASN A 192 20.55 2.17 23.85
C ASN A 192 19.83 3.53 23.74
N LEU A 193 18.50 3.55 23.60
CA LEU A 193 17.72 4.78 23.49
C LEU A 193 17.66 5.51 24.84
N ALA A 194 17.94 6.81 24.84
CA ALA A 194 18.00 7.64 26.05
C ALA A 194 16.74 7.62 26.95
N ALA A 195 15.56 7.25 26.41
CA ALA A 195 14.34 7.09 27.18
C ALA A 195 14.28 5.77 27.99
N ASN A 196 15.05 4.76 27.59
CA ASN A 196 15.04 3.39 28.15
C ASN A 196 16.23 3.12 29.08
N ARG A 197 17.20 4.04 29.18
CA ARG A 197 18.42 3.88 29.99
C ARG A 197 18.71 5.03 30.94
N SER A 198 19.58 4.77 31.90
CA SER A 198 20.04 5.78 32.86
C SER A 198 21.45 5.47 33.36
N ALA A 199 22.35 6.45 33.27
CA ALA A 199 23.66 6.36 33.92
C ALA A 199 23.49 6.32 35.45
N ARG A 200 24.31 5.50 36.11
CA ARG A 200 24.40 5.32 37.56
C ARG A 200 25.84 5.54 37.96
N SER A 201 26.07 6.33 39.01
CA SER A 201 27.41 6.56 39.55
C SER A 201 27.38 6.79 41.06
N PHE A 202 28.35 6.23 41.78
CA PHE A 202 28.43 6.34 43.24
C PHE A 202 29.84 6.09 43.77
N THR A 203 30.33 7.00 44.62
CA THR A 203 31.56 6.80 45.41
C THR A 203 31.26 5.94 46.63
N LEU A 204 31.62 4.66 46.57
CA LEU A 204 31.62 3.75 47.72
C LEU A 204 32.76 4.14 48.67
N SER A 205 32.48 5.11 49.55
CA SER A 205 33.44 5.67 50.51
C SER A 205 33.52 4.92 51.85
N GLY A 206 34.64 5.07 52.56
CA GLY A 206 34.80 4.57 53.93
C GLY A 206 35.01 3.06 54.04
N ILE A 207 35.28 2.37 52.93
CA ILE A 207 35.62 0.94 52.93
C ILE A 207 37.06 0.73 53.40
N SER A 208 37.37 -0.52 53.77
CA SER A 208 38.74 -0.98 53.97
C SER A 208 38.91 -2.27 53.17
N LEU A 209 39.60 -2.15 52.03
CA LEU A 209 39.95 -3.28 51.16
C LEU A 209 41.48 -3.39 51.11
N PRO A 210 42.12 -4.14 52.02
CA PRO A 210 43.58 -4.26 52.08
C PRO A 210 44.17 -4.95 50.85
N ASN A 211 45.42 -4.64 50.51
CA ASN A 211 46.15 -5.32 49.44
C ASN A 211 46.13 -6.85 49.63
N GLY A 212 45.79 -7.59 48.56
CA GLY A 212 45.55 -9.03 48.56
C GLY A 212 44.10 -9.46 48.85
N SER A 213 43.23 -8.55 49.32
CA SER A 213 41.81 -8.82 49.60
C SER A 213 40.91 -8.58 48.39
N GLU A 214 39.68 -9.11 48.43
CA GLU A 214 38.74 -9.13 47.32
C GLU A 214 37.43 -8.42 47.68
N ILE A 215 36.78 -7.84 46.67
CA ILE A 215 35.43 -7.31 46.71
C ILE A 215 34.63 -7.88 45.53
N MET A 216 33.43 -8.38 45.81
CA MET A 216 32.42 -8.65 44.79
C MET A 216 31.50 -7.42 44.71
N LEU A 217 31.37 -6.85 43.51
CA LEU A 217 30.28 -5.93 43.17
C LEU A 217 29.22 -6.73 42.44
N ARG A 218 27.94 -6.62 42.84
CA ARG A 218 26.89 -7.53 42.36
C ARG A 218 25.54 -6.85 42.22
N TRP A 219 24.83 -7.29 41.18
CA TRP A 219 23.50 -6.91 40.78
C TRP A 219 22.56 -8.11 41.02
N SER A 220 21.34 -7.83 41.47
CA SER A 220 20.34 -8.82 41.85
C SER A 220 19.01 -8.51 41.16
N ASP A 221 18.55 -9.42 40.32
CA ASP A 221 17.25 -9.37 39.64
C ASP A 221 16.31 -10.44 40.25
N PRO A 222 15.39 -10.05 41.15
CA PRO A 222 14.47 -10.99 41.77
C PRO A 222 13.29 -11.33 40.85
N ASP A 223 12.81 -12.57 40.88
CA ASP A 223 11.51 -12.95 40.31
C ASP A 223 10.41 -12.04 40.91
N ASN A 224 9.78 -11.22 40.06
CA ASN A 224 8.79 -10.24 40.47
C ASN A 224 7.36 -10.83 40.32
N ALA A 225 6.44 -10.33 41.13
CA ALA A 225 5.09 -10.89 41.22
C ALA A 225 4.21 -10.47 40.03
N GLY A 226 4.40 -11.09 38.87
CA GLY A 226 3.56 -10.89 37.69
C GLY A 226 4.26 -11.22 36.38
N ALA A 227 4.79 -10.20 35.73
CA ALA A 227 5.54 -10.29 34.48
C ALA A 227 6.74 -9.33 34.55
N ASP A 228 7.91 -9.80 34.11
CA ASP A 228 9.17 -9.15 34.45
C ASP A 228 9.76 -8.39 33.26
N HIS A 229 10.28 -7.19 33.54
CA HIS A 229 10.98 -6.35 32.58
C HIS A 229 12.34 -6.99 32.23
N GLY A 230 12.84 -6.68 31.05
CA GLY A 230 14.21 -7.04 30.65
C GLY A 230 15.14 -5.92 31.07
N LEU A 231 15.97 -6.15 32.09
CA LEU A 231 16.84 -5.14 32.68
C LEU A 231 18.30 -5.56 32.59
N ALA A 232 19.16 -4.62 32.21
CA ALA A 232 20.56 -4.85 31.91
C ALA A 232 21.48 -3.78 32.49
N ILE A 233 22.77 -4.06 32.47
CA ILE A 233 23.85 -3.12 32.77
C ILE A 233 24.85 -3.11 31.63
N ASP A 234 25.42 -1.94 31.40
CA ASP A 234 26.51 -1.70 30.45
C ASP A 234 27.50 -0.65 30.98
N ASP A 235 28.59 -0.37 30.25
CA ASP A 235 29.60 0.66 30.56
C ASP A 235 30.11 0.63 32.01
N VAL A 236 30.31 -0.57 32.57
CA VAL A 236 30.70 -0.75 33.97
C VAL A 236 32.14 -0.27 34.16
N SER A 237 32.32 0.77 34.97
CA SER A 237 33.62 1.35 35.32
C SER A 237 33.82 1.36 36.85
N VAL A 238 35.00 0.96 37.31
CA VAL A 238 35.35 0.89 38.74
C VAL A 238 36.75 1.42 39.00
N THR A 239 36.85 2.62 39.58
CA THR A 239 38.12 3.30 39.89
C THR A 239 38.49 3.14 41.37
N PRO A 240 39.68 2.62 41.71
CA PRO A 240 40.08 2.38 43.10
C PRO A 240 40.94 3.49 43.70
N HIS A 241 40.49 4.08 44.80
CA HIS A 241 41.19 5.17 45.49
C HIS A 241 41.71 4.71 46.86
N GLY A 242 42.89 5.19 47.26
CA GLY A 242 43.57 4.72 48.47
C GLY A 242 44.74 5.60 48.89
N SER A 243 45.20 5.44 50.13
CA SER A 243 46.31 6.23 50.67
C SER A 243 47.67 5.59 50.30
N GLY A 244 48.14 5.85 49.08
CA GLY A 244 49.46 5.45 48.58
C GLY A 244 50.17 6.60 47.84
N PRO A 245 51.47 6.48 47.53
CA PRO A 245 52.19 7.48 46.74
C PRO A 245 51.74 7.42 45.27
N GLN A 246 50.87 8.34 44.88
CA GLN A 246 50.30 8.43 43.53
C GLN A 246 51.40 8.73 42.50
N GLN A 247 51.47 7.91 41.44
CA GLN A 247 52.33 8.19 40.27
C GLN A 247 51.56 9.09 39.31
N THR A 248 52.15 10.22 38.92
CA THR A 248 51.52 11.13 37.95
C THR A 248 51.30 10.41 36.61
N THR A 249 50.10 10.54 36.05
CA THR A 249 49.75 10.05 34.71
C THR A 249 49.54 11.23 33.76
N LEU A 250 49.63 10.94 32.46
CA LEU A 250 49.44 11.87 31.35
C LEU A 250 48.31 11.32 30.45
N SER A 251 47.36 12.17 30.06
CA SER A 251 46.28 11.85 29.12
C SER A 251 46.07 12.99 28.11
N ILE A 252 45.27 12.76 27.09
CA ILE A 252 44.77 13.75 26.11
C ILE A 252 43.24 13.61 26.04
N ASN A 253 42.54 14.53 25.36
CA ASN A 253 41.09 14.44 25.14
C ASN A 253 40.76 14.44 23.65
N ASP A 254 39.64 13.84 23.29
CA ASP A 254 39.02 14.00 21.98
C ASP A 254 38.44 15.41 21.81
N ALA A 255 38.40 15.91 20.58
CA ALA A 255 37.88 17.23 20.25
C ALA A 255 37.14 17.20 18.91
N SER A 256 36.18 18.11 18.71
CA SER A 256 35.53 18.32 17.42
C SER A 256 35.47 19.81 17.08
N ILE A 257 35.41 20.10 15.78
CA ILE A 257 35.20 21.44 15.23
C ILE A 257 34.48 21.32 13.88
N ASP A 258 33.70 22.34 13.53
CA ASP A 258 33.23 22.54 12.16
C ASP A 258 34.46 22.93 11.30
N GLU A 259 34.61 22.35 10.12
CA GLU A 259 35.82 22.51 9.29
C GLU A 259 36.03 23.98 8.86
N GLY A 260 34.96 24.57 8.33
CA GLY A 260 34.81 25.97 7.97
C GLY A 260 35.16 26.25 6.51
N ASN A 261 34.29 26.94 5.78
CA ASN A 261 34.34 27.00 4.30
C ASN A 261 35.53 27.76 3.66
N SER A 262 36.56 28.16 4.44
CA SER A 262 37.84 28.68 3.92
C SER A 262 38.90 28.93 5.01
N GLY A 263 40.16 28.72 4.65
CA GLY A 263 41.31 29.25 5.40
C GLY A 263 41.86 28.26 6.41
N SER A 264 41.96 28.63 7.68
CA SER A 264 42.34 27.68 8.73
C SER A 264 41.72 28.03 10.09
N SER A 265 41.02 27.05 10.66
CA SER A 265 40.51 27.05 12.02
C SER A 265 41.50 26.34 12.97
N THR A 266 41.19 26.19 14.26
CA THR A 266 42.13 25.60 15.24
C THR A 266 41.45 24.64 16.20
N LEU A 267 41.74 23.36 16.02
CA LEU A 267 41.29 22.29 16.90
C LEU A 267 42.25 22.17 18.11
N ASN A 268 41.69 22.24 19.33
CA ASN A 268 42.45 22.35 20.57
C ASN A 268 42.37 21.06 21.39
N PHE A 269 43.50 20.35 21.50
CA PHE A 269 43.66 19.19 22.36
C PHE A 269 44.32 19.60 23.68
N THR A 270 43.81 19.12 24.81
CA THR A 270 44.32 19.45 26.15
C THR A 270 44.94 18.21 26.80
N VAL A 271 46.27 18.13 26.68
CA VAL A 271 47.07 17.14 27.40
C VAL A 271 47.01 17.46 28.90
N SER A 272 46.67 16.48 29.72
CA SER A 272 46.34 16.66 31.14
C SER A 272 47.14 15.72 32.06
N LEU A 273 47.34 16.12 33.32
CA LEU A 273 47.95 15.32 34.38
C LEU A 273 46.96 15.01 35.50
N SER A 274 47.02 13.80 36.06
CA SER A 274 46.22 13.39 37.24
C SER A 274 46.51 14.18 38.52
N GLN A 275 47.70 14.79 38.61
CA GLN A 275 48.10 15.70 39.68
C GLN A 275 49.13 16.71 39.14
N PRO A 276 49.30 17.90 39.75
CA PRO A 276 50.28 18.88 39.31
C PRO A 276 51.69 18.29 39.18
N ALA A 277 52.41 18.67 38.12
CA ALA A 277 53.67 18.05 37.76
C ALA A 277 54.71 18.14 38.90
N PRO A 278 55.48 17.06 39.15
CA PRO A 278 56.46 17.02 40.24
C PRO A 278 57.64 17.97 39.97
N ALA A 279 58.52 18.14 40.97
CA ALA A 279 59.75 18.92 40.82
C ALA A 279 60.62 18.35 39.68
N GLY A 280 60.77 19.14 38.60
CA GLY A 280 61.39 18.70 37.33
C GLY A 280 60.43 18.77 36.13
N GLY A 281 59.11 18.81 36.37
CA GLY A 281 58.08 18.80 35.33
C GLY A 281 57.84 17.41 34.73
N VAL A 282 56.84 17.32 33.86
CA VAL A 282 56.54 16.14 33.02
C VAL A 282 56.84 16.50 31.57
N SER A 283 57.72 15.75 30.91
CA SER A 283 58.06 15.99 29.49
C SER A 283 57.65 14.85 28.59
N PHE A 284 57.17 15.15 27.38
CA PHE A 284 56.66 14.18 26.40
C PHE A 284 56.91 14.65 24.95
N ALA A 285 56.54 13.82 23.99
CA ALA A 285 56.42 14.17 22.58
C ALA A 285 54.98 13.93 22.10
N ILE A 286 54.53 14.70 21.11
CA ILE A 286 53.17 14.73 20.60
C ILE A 286 53.18 14.92 19.08
N ALA A 287 52.37 14.16 18.34
CA ALA A 287 52.30 14.25 16.89
C ALA A 287 50.91 13.92 16.35
N THR A 288 50.51 14.55 15.25
CA THR A 288 49.30 14.20 14.51
C THR A 288 49.52 12.94 13.65
N ALA A 289 48.44 12.22 13.35
CA ALA A 289 48.41 11.13 12.38
C ALA A 289 47.04 11.04 11.67
N ASP A 290 47.06 10.68 10.39
CA ASP A 290 45.87 10.65 9.51
C ASP A 290 44.85 9.60 9.96
N GLY A 291 43.56 9.93 9.89
CA GLY A 291 42.44 9.02 10.17
C GLY A 291 41.70 8.68 8.89
N THR A 292 40.60 9.35 8.66
CA THR A 292 40.09 9.58 7.30
C THR A 292 40.71 10.87 6.75
N ALA A 293 40.78 11.93 7.57
CA ALA A 293 41.46 13.20 7.29
C ALA A 293 42.96 13.02 7.13
N THR A 294 43.52 13.78 6.18
CA THR A 294 44.86 13.63 5.63
C THR A 294 45.63 14.95 5.61
N ALA A 295 46.87 14.92 6.09
CA ALA A 295 47.77 16.06 5.90
C ALA A 295 48.46 16.03 4.52
N PRO A 296 48.57 17.16 3.79
CA PRO A 296 48.27 18.53 4.22
C PRO A 296 46.95 19.07 3.62
N SER A 297 46.00 18.21 3.27
CA SER A 297 44.73 18.61 2.66
C SER A 297 43.85 19.26 3.71
N ASP A 298 43.44 18.47 4.70
CA ASP A 298 42.30 18.76 5.58
C ASP A 298 42.82 19.29 6.94
N TYR A 299 44.06 18.95 7.28
CA TYR A 299 44.76 19.54 8.42
C TYR A 299 46.27 19.68 8.19
N THR A 300 46.90 20.61 8.91
CA THR A 300 48.35 20.80 8.91
C THR A 300 49.01 19.84 9.92
N ALA A 301 49.70 18.81 9.43
CA ALA A 301 50.46 17.87 10.26
C ALA A 301 51.54 18.54 11.11
N GLN A 302 51.63 18.10 12.37
CA GLN A 302 52.59 18.58 13.36
C GLN A 302 53.24 17.44 14.13
N SER A 303 54.53 17.59 14.47
CA SER A 303 55.24 16.68 15.36
C SER A 303 56.20 17.48 16.25
N LEU A 304 55.97 17.43 17.56
CA LEU A 304 56.73 18.16 18.57
C LEU A 304 57.35 17.19 19.56
N SER A 305 58.64 17.36 19.86
CA SER A 305 59.35 16.61 20.89
C SER A 305 59.73 17.52 22.07
N GLY A 306 59.87 16.94 23.26
CA GLY A 306 60.32 17.67 24.45
C GLY A 306 59.33 18.73 24.96
N GLN A 307 58.03 18.56 24.70
CA GLN A 307 56.99 19.40 25.31
C GLN A 307 56.96 19.14 26.82
N LEU A 308 56.65 20.17 27.61
CA LEU A 308 56.86 20.16 29.06
C LEU A 308 55.65 20.78 29.78
N ILE A 309 55.04 20.02 30.68
CA ILE A 309 54.17 20.58 31.73
C ILE A 309 55.08 20.92 32.93
N PRO A 310 55.28 22.21 33.26
CA PRO A 310 56.23 22.61 34.29
C PRO A 310 55.71 22.27 35.69
N ALA A 311 56.64 22.15 36.65
CA ALA A 311 56.33 21.76 38.02
C ALA A 311 55.24 22.65 38.65
N GLY A 312 54.17 22.04 39.18
CA GLY A 312 53.00 22.74 39.72
C GLY A 312 51.89 23.08 38.72
N SER A 313 52.10 22.87 37.41
CA SER A 313 51.03 22.90 36.39
C SER A 313 50.48 21.51 36.10
N SER A 314 49.27 21.42 35.54
CA SER A 314 48.55 20.16 35.30
C SER A 314 48.09 19.93 33.86
N SER A 315 48.40 20.81 32.91
CA SER A 315 48.01 20.65 31.50
C SER A 315 48.94 21.36 30.51
N TYR A 316 48.81 20.98 29.24
CA TYR A 316 49.42 21.58 28.05
C TYR A 316 48.41 21.54 26.90
N THR A 317 48.21 22.66 26.19
CA THR A 317 47.32 22.71 25.02
C THR A 317 48.12 22.53 23.73
N PHE A 318 47.68 21.60 22.89
CA PHE A 318 48.20 21.33 21.56
C PHE A 318 47.18 21.80 20.52
N THR A 319 47.65 22.53 19.51
CA THR A 319 46.79 23.27 18.57
C THR A 319 47.03 22.77 17.14
N VAL A 320 46.08 22.01 16.59
CA VAL A 320 46.12 21.58 15.19
C VAL A 320 45.42 22.63 14.33
N SER A 321 46.10 23.08 13.27
CA SER A 321 45.45 23.89 12.22
C SER A 321 44.65 22.93 11.34
N ILE A 322 43.33 23.10 11.33
CA ILE A 322 42.45 22.49 10.34
C ILE A 322 42.42 23.43 9.14
N ASN A 323 42.36 22.90 7.93
CA ASN A 323 42.35 23.67 6.70
C ASN A 323 40.91 23.67 6.18
N GLY A 324 40.34 24.85 5.94
CA GLY A 324 38.97 24.96 5.44
C GLY A 324 38.94 25.08 3.92
N ASP A 325 38.17 24.25 3.22
CA ASP A 325 37.82 24.44 1.80
C ASP A 325 36.31 24.46 1.52
N THR A 326 35.80 23.91 0.41
CA THR A 326 34.37 23.96 0.02
C THR A 326 33.89 22.63 -0.57
N THR A 327 34.40 21.50 -0.07
CA THR A 327 34.18 20.16 -0.63
C THR A 327 33.19 19.40 0.24
N ALA A 328 31.99 19.14 -0.28
CA ALA A 328 30.94 18.46 0.48
C ALA A 328 31.24 16.96 0.66
N GLU A 329 31.75 16.59 1.84
CA GLU A 329 32.18 15.22 2.17
C GLU A 329 31.62 14.70 3.52
N PRO A 330 31.85 13.44 3.91
CA PRO A 330 31.40 12.92 5.21
C PRO A 330 32.15 13.58 6.38
N ASN A 331 31.63 13.45 7.62
CA ASN A 331 32.40 13.86 8.79
C ASN A 331 33.70 13.04 8.93
N GLU A 332 34.80 13.76 9.05
CA GLU A 332 36.17 13.26 8.94
C GLU A 332 36.85 13.09 10.31
N THR A 333 37.96 12.34 10.37
CA THR A 333 38.74 12.14 11.61
C THR A 333 40.25 12.21 11.42
N LEU A 334 40.96 12.83 12.37
CA LEU A 334 42.41 12.73 12.57
C LEU A 334 42.74 12.22 13.99
N ARG A 335 43.99 11.85 14.26
CA ARG A 335 44.46 11.42 15.59
C ARG A 335 45.64 12.27 16.08
N VAL A 336 45.77 12.43 17.39
CA VAL A 336 46.90 13.08 18.07
C VAL A 336 47.50 12.14 19.10
N LEU A 337 48.76 11.76 18.87
CA LEU A 337 49.45 10.67 19.57
C LEU A 337 50.50 11.20 20.55
N LEU A 338 50.39 10.81 21.82
CA LEU A 338 51.40 11.06 22.86
C LEU A 338 52.47 9.96 22.85
N SER A 339 53.72 10.33 23.11
CA SER A 339 54.83 9.38 23.24
C SER A 339 55.95 9.90 24.14
N ASN A 340 56.89 9.01 24.50
CA ASN A 340 58.16 9.37 25.15
C ASN A 340 58.01 10.19 26.46
N ALA A 341 56.96 9.92 27.25
CA ALA A 341 56.73 10.61 28.52
C ALA A 341 57.81 10.28 29.57
N VAL A 342 58.20 11.29 30.35
CA VAL A 342 59.17 11.23 31.44
C VAL A 342 58.59 11.95 32.66
N ASN A 343 58.78 11.36 33.85
CA ASN A 343 58.15 11.75 35.13
C ASN A 343 56.62 11.59 35.20
N ALA A 344 55.97 11.09 34.15
CA ALA A 344 54.61 10.56 34.18
C ALA A 344 54.50 9.29 33.33
N VAL A 345 53.41 8.54 33.52
CA VAL A 345 53.02 7.41 32.65
C VAL A 345 51.88 7.86 31.74
N ILE A 346 51.98 7.57 30.44
CA ILE A 346 50.86 7.77 29.50
C ILE A 346 49.75 6.79 29.89
N ALA A 347 48.63 7.31 30.37
CA ALA A 347 47.42 6.54 30.71
C ALA A 347 46.43 6.55 29.54
N ASP A 348 46.34 7.68 28.85
CA ASP A 348 45.74 7.79 27.52
C ASP A 348 46.77 8.42 26.57
N GLY A 349 46.91 7.84 25.39
CA GLY A 349 47.92 8.19 24.41
C GLY A 349 47.38 8.72 23.09
N GLU A 350 46.06 8.77 22.89
CA GLU A 350 45.44 9.06 21.59
C GLU A 350 44.22 9.96 21.80
N GLY A 351 44.24 11.16 21.19
CA GLY A 351 43.05 12.02 21.11
C GLY A 351 42.55 12.04 19.67
N VAL A 352 41.27 11.75 19.46
CA VAL A 352 40.61 11.81 18.17
C VAL A 352 40.12 13.24 17.92
N GLY A 353 40.43 13.76 16.73
CA GLY A 353 39.87 15.01 16.23
C GLY A 353 38.80 14.72 15.19
N THR A 354 37.55 15.06 15.44
CA THR A 354 36.48 14.99 14.43
C THR A 354 36.34 16.33 13.72
N LEU A 355 36.39 16.31 12.40
CA LEU A 355 36.03 17.45 11.55
C LEU A 355 34.58 17.22 11.12
N VAL A 356 33.72 18.18 11.45
CA VAL A 356 32.31 18.16 11.05
C VAL A 356 32.20 18.95 9.75
N ASN A 357 31.74 18.28 8.69
CA ASN A 357 31.52 18.96 7.41
C ASN A 357 30.39 19.98 7.57
N ASP A 358 30.69 21.26 7.32
CA ASP A 358 29.73 22.38 7.27
C ASP A 358 29.46 22.90 5.84
N ASP A 359 30.01 22.26 4.80
CA ASP A 359 29.66 22.49 3.40
C ASP A 359 28.36 21.78 2.99
N ALA A 360 27.41 22.59 2.52
CA ALA A 360 26.24 22.09 1.84
C ALA A 360 26.60 21.54 0.45
N LEU A 361 26.04 20.38 0.10
CA LEU A 361 25.94 19.96 -1.30
C LEU A 361 25.36 21.11 -2.14
N PRO A 362 25.90 21.38 -3.34
CA PRO A 362 25.29 22.37 -4.24
C PRO A 362 23.86 21.95 -4.55
N LEU A 363 22.95 22.92 -4.62
CA LEU A 363 21.58 22.66 -5.05
C LEU A 363 21.61 22.16 -6.49
N ALA A 364 21.22 20.91 -6.69
CA ALA A 364 20.89 20.42 -8.02
C ALA A 364 19.54 21.03 -8.45
N LYS A 365 19.31 21.08 -9.76
CA LYS A 365 18.01 21.47 -10.33
C LYS A 365 17.18 20.23 -10.62
N ILE A 366 15.86 20.37 -10.54
CA ILE A 366 14.98 19.21 -10.70
C ILE A 366 15.09 18.64 -12.13
N HIS A 367 15.20 19.51 -13.15
CA HIS A 367 15.50 19.10 -14.53
C HIS A 367 16.83 18.35 -14.71
N ASP A 368 17.87 18.62 -13.90
CA ASP A 368 19.14 17.87 -13.94
C ASP A 368 19.01 16.47 -13.30
N VAL A 369 18.08 16.29 -12.36
CA VAL A 369 17.81 15.00 -11.70
C VAL A 369 16.85 14.14 -12.51
N GLN A 370 15.83 14.74 -13.11
CA GLN A 370 14.90 14.08 -14.03
C GLN A 370 15.57 13.75 -15.38
N GLY A 371 16.17 14.74 -16.03
CA GLY A 371 16.65 14.62 -17.40
C GLY A 371 15.53 14.59 -18.44
N ASN A 372 15.81 14.04 -19.61
CA ASN A 372 14.93 14.06 -20.79
C ASN A 372 14.63 12.66 -21.38
N GLY A 373 14.57 11.65 -20.50
CA GLY A 373 14.19 10.28 -20.81
C GLY A 373 13.76 9.54 -19.56
N SER A 374 13.21 8.34 -19.71
CA SER A 374 12.53 7.56 -18.66
C SER A 374 13.47 6.88 -17.65
N SER A 375 14.44 7.63 -17.14
CA SER A 375 15.33 7.29 -16.01
C SER A 375 16.34 8.42 -15.79
N THR A 376 16.66 8.70 -14.53
CA THR A 376 17.60 9.76 -14.12
C THR A 376 18.97 9.69 -14.82
N PRO A 377 19.50 10.81 -15.37
CA PRO A 377 20.80 10.83 -16.03
C PRO A 377 21.99 10.80 -15.05
N ILE A 378 21.77 11.12 -13.77
CA ILE A 378 22.84 11.15 -12.75
C ILE A 378 23.04 9.80 -12.02
N GLY A 379 22.06 8.91 -12.12
CA GLY A 379 22.13 7.52 -11.65
C GLY A 379 21.56 7.28 -10.25
N ALA A 380 20.81 6.18 -10.10
CA ALA A 380 20.19 5.80 -8.84
C ALA A 380 21.22 5.54 -7.71
N GLY A 381 20.87 5.96 -6.49
CA GLY A 381 21.72 5.87 -5.30
C GLY A 381 22.64 7.07 -5.08
N VAL A 382 22.71 8.03 -6.01
CA VAL A 382 23.39 9.31 -5.80
C VAL A 382 22.58 10.17 -4.84
N THR A 383 23.24 10.75 -3.83
CA THR A 383 22.61 11.74 -2.93
C THR A 383 22.61 13.12 -3.59
N VAL A 384 21.44 13.75 -3.67
CA VAL A 384 21.27 15.13 -4.16
C VAL A 384 20.64 16.00 -3.07
N THR A 385 20.75 17.32 -3.23
CA THR A 385 19.93 18.29 -2.50
C THR A 385 19.20 19.17 -3.48
N LEU A 386 17.88 19.23 -3.35
CA LEU A 386 16.95 20.00 -4.18
C LEU A 386 16.25 21.06 -3.31
N GLU A 387 15.84 22.18 -3.87
CA GLU A 387 14.93 23.14 -3.22
C GLU A 387 13.85 23.58 -4.21
N GLY A 388 12.59 23.62 -3.78
CA GLY A 388 11.47 23.97 -4.64
C GLY A 388 10.15 24.10 -3.86
N ILE A 389 9.05 24.34 -4.56
CA ILE A 389 7.72 24.52 -3.96
C ILE A 389 6.97 23.19 -3.90
N VAL A 390 6.37 22.88 -2.75
CA VAL A 390 5.51 21.70 -2.59
C VAL A 390 4.21 21.92 -3.38
N THR A 391 3.98 21.15 -4.44
CA THR A 391 2.80 21.25 -5.31
C THR A 391 1.64 20.36 -4.85
N ALA A 392 1.94 19.24 -4.19
CA ALA A 392 0.95 18.40 -3.49
C ALA A 392 1.63 17.62 -2.34
N SER A 393 0.89 17.31 -1.26
CA SER A 393 1.44 16.65 -0.06
C SER A 393 0.60 15.42 0.31
N PHE A 394 1.23 14.24 0.27
CA PHE A 394 0.62 12.92 0.44
C PHE A 394 1.38 12.09 1.49
N GLN A 395 1.82 12.75 2.57
CA GLN A 395 2.83 12.22 3.50
C GLN A 395 2.34 11.13 4.47
N ARG A 396 1.05 10.80 4.50
CA ARG A 396 0.52 9.78 5.41
C ARG A 396 0.86 8.37 4.90
N ALA A 397 0.88 7.39 5.81
CA ALA A 397 1.11 5.98 5.48
C ALA A 397 -0.11 5.26 4.87
N ASP A 398 -1.28 5.92 4.85
CA ASP A 398 -2.49 5.57 4.07
C ASP A 398 -2.59 6.39 2.76
N GLN A 399 -1.50 7.02 2.36
CA GLN A 399 -1.31 7.76 1.10
C GLN A 399 0.02 7.33 0.46
N LEU A 400 0.47 8.06 -0.57
CA LEU A 400 1.76 7.84 -1.25
C LEU A 400 3.02 7.92 -0.36
N SER A 401 2.90 8.32 0.93
CA SER A 401 4.01 8.43 1.88
C SER A 401 5.13 9.39 1.46
N GLY A 402 4.75 10.46 0.76
CA GLY A 402 5.68 11.46 0.20
C GLY A 402 5.00 12.77 -0.17
N PHE A 403 5.67 13.62 -0.94
CA PHE A 403 5.13 14.87 -1.47
C PHE A 403 5.78 15.21 -2.82
N PHE A 404 5.08 16.00 -3.65
CA PHE A 404 5.62 16.49 -4.91
C PHE A 404 6.26 17.87 -4.73
N LEU A 405 7.44 18.02 -5.30
CA LEU A 405 8.25 19.24 -5.30
C LEU A 405 8.42 19.71 -6.75
N GLN A 406 8.25 21.01 -7.01
CA GLN A 406 8.50 21.60 -8.32
C GLN A 406 9.38 22.85 -8.21
N GLU A 407 10.29 23.01 -9.16
CA GLU A 407 11.20 24.16 -9.27
C GLU A 407 10.42 25.47 -9.47
N GLU A 408 10.93 26.59 -8.97
CA GLU A 408 10.35 27.91 -9.23
C GLU A 408 10.54 28.35 -10.70
N ASP A 409 9.55 29.05 -11.27
CA ASP A 409 9.54 29.62 -12.64
C ASP A 409 10.76 30.52 -12.98
N ALA A 410 11.54 30.92 -11.97
CA ALA A 410 12.75 31.73 -12.11
C ALA A 410 14.04 30.91 -12.30
N ASP A 411 14.00 29.64 -11.89
CA ASP A 411 15.15 28.73 -11.76
C ASP A 411 15.00 27.48 -12.63
N ALA A 412 13.80 27.22 -13.17
CA ALA A 412 13.51 26.27 -14.23
C ALA A 412 14.30 26.56 -15.54
N ASP A 413 14.48 25.55 -16.39
CA ASP A 413 15.20 25.63 -17.66
C ASP A 413 14.34 26.17 -18.83
N ALA A 414 14.71 25.84 -20.07
CA ALA A 414 13.97 26.21 -21.28
C ALA A 414 13.82 25.06 -22.29
N ASP A 415 14.06 23.80 -21.89
CA ASP A 415 13.88 22.60 -22.71
C ASP A 415 12.53 21.93 -22.38
N PRO A 416 11.51 21.96 -23.26
CA PRO A 416 10.20 21.37 -23.00
C PRO A 416 10.19 19.82 -22.96
N ALA A 417 11.37 19.19 -22.93
CA ALA A 417 11.62 17.76 -22.80
C ALA A 417 12.18 17.33 -21.42
N THR A 418 12.55 18.27 -20.54
CA THR A 418 12.89 18.01 -19.13
C THR A 418 11.67 18.24 -18.22
N SER A 419 11.64 17.62 -17.05
CA SER A 419 10.62 17.88 -16.03
C SER A 419 11.20 18.69 -14.87
N GLU A 420 10.46 19.71 -14.44
CA GLU A 420 10.78 20.51 -13.23
C GLU A 420 10.14 19.94 -11.96
N GLY A 421 9.43 18.82 -12.05
CA GLY A 421 8.75 18.15 -10.94
C GLY A 421 9.47 16.88 -10.50
N ILE A 422 9.39 16.56 -9.21
CA ILE A 422 9.91 15.31 -8.65
C ILE A 422 9.09 14.85 -7.44
N PHE A 423 8.99 13.54 -7.24
CA PHE A 423 8.42 12.97 -6.03
C PHE A 423 9.47 12.83 -4.93
N VAL A 424 9.11 13.22 -3.71
CA VAL A 424 9.94 13.08 -2.51
C VAL A 424 9.30 12.04 -1.59
N TYR A 425 9.74 10.80 -1.71
CA TYR A 425 9.34 9.71 -0.83
C TYR A 425 10.00 9.88 0.54
N CYS A 426 9.24 9.80 1.63
CA CYS A 426 9.76 10.10 2.95
C CYS A 426 9.35 9.16 4.09
N LEU A 427 8.76 7.98 3.83
CA LEU A 427 8.26 7.09 4.90
C LEU A 427 9.36 6.72 5.94
N PRO A 428 9.19 6.98 7.25
CA PRO A 428 8.17 7.82 7.90
C PRO A 428 8.55 9.31 7.88
N CYS A 429 7.68 10.16 7.34
CA CYS A 429 8.04 11.54 7.00
C CYS A 429 8.38 12.40 8.23
N ALA A 430 9.68 12.55 8.50
CA ALA A 430 10.20 13.20 9.71
C ALA A 430 9.89 14.70 9.82
N THR A 431 9.70 15.37 8.67
CA THR A 431 9.24 16.76 8.58
C THR A 431 7.90 16.79 7.85
N SER A 432 6.87 17.34 8.49
CA SER A 432 5.59 17.60 7.81
C SER A 432 5.68 18.85 6.94
N VAL A 433 5.19 18.78 5.70
CA VAL A 433 5.16 19.87 4.73
C VAL A 433 3.76 20.10 4.19
N SER A 434 3.45 21.35 3.87
CA SER A 434 2.15 21.78 3.34
C SER A 434 2.29 22.35 1.92
N GLU A 435 1.23 22.22 1.13
CA GLU A 435 1.18 22.75 -0.24
C GLU A 435 1.48 24.26 -0.27
N GLY A 436 2.32 24.66 -1.23
CA GLY A 436 2.84 26.01 -1.38
C GLY A 436 4.04 26.37 -0.50
N GLN A 437 4.48 25.53 0.45
CA GLN A 437 5.73 25.79 1.17
C GLN A 437 6.94 25.60 0.25
N ARG A 438 8.00 26.40 0.43
CA ARG A 438 9.32 26.08 -0.16
C ARG A 438 10.08 25.18 0.78
N VAL A 439 10.59 24.09 0.23
CA VAL A 439 11.21 22.99 0.95
C VAL A 439 12.52 22.62 0.27
N ARG A 440 13.57 22.46 1.08
CA ARG A 440 14.81 21.80 0.69
C ARG A 440 14.75 20.33 1.09
N ALA A 441 15.09 19.44 0.17
CA ALA A 441 15.09 18.00 0.38
C ALA A 441 16.45 17.42 -0.04
N THR A 442 17.12 16.74 0.89
CA THR A 442 18.37 16.00 0.66
C THR A 442 18.06 14.50 0.73
N GLY A 443 18.29 13.77 -0.36
CA GLY A 443 17.90 12.37 -0.47
C GLY A 443 18.65 11.63 -1.57
N ASN A 444 18.55 10.30 -1.55
CA ASN A 444 19.10 9.47 -2.62
C ASN A 444 18.09 9.38 -3.77
N VAL A 445 18.55 9.60 -5.01
CA VAL A 445 17.72 9.42 -6.20
C VAL A 445 17.39 7.94 -6.38
N THR A 446 16.12 7.63 -6.60
CA THR A 446 15.60 6.27 -6.78
C THR A 446 14.70 6.16 -8.01
N GLU A 447 14.72 4.97 -8.61
CA GLU A 447 13.90 4.57 -9.76
C GLU A 447 12.83 3.60 -9.23
N PHE A 448 11.61 4.08 -9.01
CA PHE A 448 10.55 3.30 -8.38
C PHE A 448 9.46 2.95 -9.38
N PHE A 449 9.52 1.75 -9.96
CA PHE A 449 8.62 1.26 -11.02
C PHE A 449 8.55 2.15 -12.28
N GLY A 450 9.56 3.01 -12.49
CA GLY A 450 9.65 3.95 -13.61
C GLY A 450 9.37 5.41 -13.25
N LEU A 451 8.97 5.69 -12.00
CA LEU A 451 8.93 7.04 -11.43
C LEU A 451 10.33 7.45 -10.94
N THR A 452 10.80 8.63 -11.33
CA THR A 452 12.00 9.25 -10.77
C THR A 452 11.65 9.97 -9.47
N GLU A 453 12.30 9.59 -8.38
CA GLU A 453 12.03 10.13 -7.03
C GLU A 453 13.32 10.36 -6.23
N ILE A 454 13.22 11.07 -5.11
CA ILE A 454 14.26 11.11 -4.07
C ILE A 454 13.74 10.57 -2.74
N THR A 455 14.47 9.62 -2.16
CA THR A 455 14.21 9.06 -0.83
C THR A 455 14.81 9.95 0.25
N ALA A 456 13.95 10.60 1.06
CA ALA A 456 14.29 11.57 2.11
C ALA A 456 13.54 11.27 3.44
N SER A 457 13.75 10.07 3.99
CA SER A 457 13.10 9.61 5.25
C SER A 457 13.83 9.98 6.55
N SER A 458 15.05 10.54 6.48
CA SER A 458 15.87 10.81 7.67
C SER A 458 15.49 12.11 8.38
N ALA A 459 15.64 12.17 9.70
CA ALA A 459 15.46 13.43 10.44
C ALA A 459 16.44 14.51 9.93
N GLY A 460 15.92 15.68 9.53
CA GLY A 460 16.70 16.77 8.94
C GLY A 460 16.93 16.69 7.43
N SER A 461 16.54 15.59 6.76
CA SER A 461 16.62 15.48 5.28
C SER A 461 15.68 16.45 4.55
N VAL A 462 14.55 16.82 5.19
CA VAL A 462 13.54 17.72 4.64
C VAL A 462 13.44 18.96 5.54
N VAL A 463 13.67 20.13 4.97
CA VAL A 463 13.72 21.42 5.69
C VAL A 463 12.82 22.45 4.99
N VAL A 464 11.82 22.98 5.69
CA VAL A 464 10.98 24.08 5.18
C VAL A 464 11.78 25.38 5.20
N THR A 465 12.22 25.86 4.04
CA THR A 465 13.01 27.12 3.91
C THR A 465 12.11 28.35 3.81
N ASN A 466 10.85 28.20 3.37
CA ASN A 466 9.82 29.22 3.46
C ASN A 466 8.43 28.61 3.72
N ALA A 467 7.90 28.83 4.92
CA ALA A 467 6.60 28.31 5.36
C ALA A 467 5.37 29.09 4.84
N GLY A 468 5.56 30.16 4.06
CA GLY A 468 4.47 30.86 3.37
C GLY A 468 3.90 30.04 2.20
N ASN A 469 2.81 30.53 1.59
CA ASN A 469 2.32 29.98 0.32
C ASN A 469 3.04 30.66 -0.85
N ASN A 470 3.74 29.85 -1.64
CA ASN A 470 4.59 30.24 -2.76
C ASN A 470 4.07 29.74 -4.11
N LEU A 471 2.88 29.10 -4.19
CA LEU A 471 2.36 28.50 -5.45
C LEU A 471 2.33 29.48 -6.63
N ALA A 472 2.23 30.79 -6.39
CA ALA A 472 2.33 31.83 -7.41
C ALA A 472 3.74 32.04 -8.01
N GLN A 473 4.73 31.21 -7.62
CA GLN A 473 6.07 31.10 -8.23
C GLN A 473 6.20 29.84 -9.11
N VAL A 474 5.13 29.06 -9.28
CA VAL A 474 5.07 27.87 -10.13
C VAL A 474 3.90 27.99 -11.11
N THR A 475 4.17 28.04 -12.40
CA THR A 475 3.16 28.07 -13.46
C THR A 475 2.78 26.64 -13.86
N PRO A 476 1.50 26.23 -13.75
CA PRO A 476 1.08 24.89 -14.16
C PRO A 476 1.34 24.61 -15.64
N ALA A 477 2.03 23.52 -15.95
CA ALA A 477 2.36 23.15 -17.32
C ALA A 477 1.08 22.85 -18.10
N SER A 478 0.86 23.56 -19.21
CA SER A 478 -0.37 23.42 -20.00
C SER A 478 -0.34 22.15 -20.85
N VAL A 479 -1.32 21.27 -20.63
CA VAL A 479 -1.59 20.08 -21.43
C VAL A 479 -2.83 20.33 -22.28
N SER A 480 -2.80 19.88 -23.53
CA SER A 480 -3.98 19.87 -24.40
C SER A 480 -4.05 18.56 -25.17
N LEU A 481 -5.26 18.05 -25.33
CA LEU A 481 -5.57 16.75 -25.89
C LEU A 481 -6.25 16.92 -27.27
N PRO A 482 -5.99 16.06 -28.26
CA PRO A 482 -5.15 14.86 -28.18
C PRO A 482 -3.64 15.16 -28.21
N ILE A 483 -2.85 14.40 -27.44
CA ILE A 483 -1.39 14.45 -27.41
C ILE A 483 -0.80 14.23 -28.81
N ALA A 484 0.16 15.07 -29.18
CA ALA A 484 0.90 14.97 -30.42
C ALA A 484 2.20 14.17 -30.24
N GLY A 485 2.29 13.00 -30.89
CA GLY A 485 3.49 12.15 -30.87
C GLY A 485 3.30 10.90 -30.03
N SER A 486 4.28 10.62 -29.15
CA SER A 486 4.16 9.58 -28.12
C SER A 486 3.45 10.17 -26.90
N VAL A 487 2.55 9.40 -26.27
CA VAL A 487 1.89 9.81 -25.03
C VAL A 487 2.91 9.79 -23.88
N ASP A 488 3.66 8.70 -23.76
CA ASP A 488 4.58 8.50 -22.64
C ASP A 488 5.66 9.57 -22.62
N ALA A 489 6.40 9.76 -23.73
CA ALA A 489 7.44 10.78 -23.81
C ALA A 489 6.94 12.23 -23.74
N TYR A 490 5.62 12.47 -23.83
CA TYR A 490 5.03 13.79 -23.57
C TYR A 490 4.71 13.99 -22.08
N TYR A 491 4.26 12.95 -21.39
CA TYR A 491 3.98 12.99 -19.95
C TYR A 491 5.25 12.83 -19.09
N GLU A 492 6.27 12.11 -19.59
CA GLU A 492 7.63 12.00 -19.04
C GLU A 492 8.24 13.38 -18.75
N ALA A 493 8.26 14.24 -19.78
CA ALA A 493 8.72 15.63 -19.70
C ALA A 493 7.80 16.56 -18.87
N ARG A 494 6.91 15.99 -18.03
CA ARG A 494 5.99 16.61 -17.07
C ARG A 494 5.87 15.79 -15.78
N GLU A 495 6.69 14.76 -15.55
CA GLU A 495 6.57 13.89 -14.38
C GLU A 495 6.77 14.67 -13.07
N GLY A 496 5.84 14.52 -12.12
CA GLY A 496 5.83 15.23 -10.84
C GLY A 496 5.44 16.71 -10.95
N MET A 497 5.20 17.25 -12.15
CA MET A 497 4.80 18.64 -12.32
C MET A 497 3.32 18.85 -12.04
N LEU A 498 2.99 20.02 -11.49
CA LEU A 498 1.66 20.59 -11.52
C LEU A 498 1.31 20.91 -12.98
N VAL A 499 0.33 20.19 -13.54
CA VAL A 499 -0.16 20.41 -14.91
C VAL A 499 -1.59 20.97 -14.89
N ARG A 500 -1.99 21.57 -16.01
CA ARG A 500 -3.36 22.03 -16.27
C ARG A 500 -3.81 21.58 -17.65
N PHE A 501 -4.90 20.83 -17.71
CA PHE A 501 -5.59 20.53 -18.95
C PHE A 501 -6.39 21.75 -19.44
N ALA A 502 -6.11 22.19 -20.67
CA ALA A 502 -6.81 23.29 -21.32
C ALA A 502 -8.16 22.88 -21.92
N ASP A 503 -8.33 21.58 -22.17
CA ASP A 503 -9.54 20.98 -22.73
C ASP A 503 -10.60 20.71 -21.65
N ALA A 504 -11.87 20.74 -22.05
CA ALA A 504 -12.97 20.22 -21.24
C ALA A 504 -13.09 18.71 -21.46
N LEU A 505 -13.15 17.94 -20.37
CA LEU A 505 -13.09 16.47 -20.38
C LEU A 505 -14.41 15.88 -19.90
N SER A 506 -14.85 14.77 -20.49
CA SER A 506 -15.99 13.98 -20.01
C SER A 506 -15.52 12.76 -19.23
N VAL A 507 -16.19 12.46 -18.11
CA VAL A 507 -16.10 11.16 -17.44
C VAL A 507 -16.54 10.07 -18.40
N ALA A 508 -15.69 9.08 -18.65
CA ALA A 508 -15.96 8.00 -19.62
C ALA A 508 -15.90 6.60 -19.00
N GLU A 509 -14.95 6.33 -18.11
CA GLU A 509 -14.77 5.03 -17.45
C GLU A 509 -14.59 5.21 -15.93
N TYR A 510 -15.11 4.25 -15.17
CA TYR A 510 -15.20 4.26 -13.70
C TYR A 510 -15.37 2.85 -13.09
N PHE A 511 -15.11 1.78 -13.86
CA PHE A 511 -15.08 0.41 -13.35
C PHE A 511 -14.11 0.25 -12.15
N GLU A 512 -12.87 0.70 -12.33
CA GLU A 512 -11.78 0.62 -11.33
C GLU A 512 -11.97 1.53 -10.09
N LEU A 513 -13.04 2.32 -10.03
CA LEU A 513 -13.25 3.37 -9.03
C LEU A 513 -13.31 2.84 -7.59
N ALA A 514 -13.97 1.71 -7.37
CA ALA A 514 -14.04 1.09 -6.02
C ALA A 514 -12.75 0.37 -5.62
N ARG A 515 -11.90 0.04 -6.58
CA ARG A 515 -10.69 -0.76 -6.39
C ARG A 515 -9.46 0.10 -6.19
N TYR A 516 -9.34 1.20 -6.93
CA TYR A 516 -8.17 2.07 -6.96
C TYR A 516 -8.47 3.57 -6.79
N GLY A 517 -9.74 4.00 -6.68
CA GLY A 517 -10.11 5.42 -6.61
C GLY A 517 -10.08 6.16 -7.96
N GLN A 518 -9.59 5.51 -9.02
CA GLN A 518 -9.34 6.13 -10.33
C GLN A 518 -10.57 6.13 -11.27
N ILE A 519 -10.64 7.14 -12.15
CA ILE A 519 -11.58 7.22 -13.30
C ILE A 519 -10.87 7.72 -14.56
N GLU A 520 -11.39 7.40 -15.74
CA GLU A 520 -10.86 7.94 -17.00
C GLU A 520 -11.68 9.11 -17.55
N LEU A 521 -10.96 10.18 -17.88
CA LEU A 521 -11.49 11.41 -18.45
C LEU A 521 -11.03 11.56 -19.90
N TYR A 522 -11.96 11.85 -20.80
CA TYR A 522 -11.71 11.95 -22.23
C TYR A 522 -12.03 13.34 -22.79
N GLN A 523 -11.10 13.89 -23.57
CA GLN A 523 -11.33 15.07 -24.39
C GLN A 523 -12.28 14.76 -25.54
N GLY A 524 -13.07 15.74 -25.98
CA GLY A 524 -13.96 15.60 -27.14
C GLY A 524 -15.21 14.76 -26.88
N GLY A 525 -15.65 14.67 -25.63
CA GLY A 525 -16.80 13.86 -25.20
C GLY A 525 -16.48 12.37 -25.03
N ARG A 526 -17.46 11.60 -24.57
CA ARG A 526 -17.31 10.15 -24.36
C ARG A 526 -17.00 9.40 -25.66
N PRO A 527 -16.02 8.48 -25.67
CA PRO A 527 -15.74 7.58 -26.80
C PRO A 527 -16.94 6.73 -27.24
N ARG A 528 -16.88 6.28 -28.50
CA ARG A 528 -17.75 5.23 -29.06
C ARG A 528 -16.94 3.98 -29.35
N GLN A 529 -17.58 2.83 -29.28
CA GLN A 529 -16.99 1.55 -29.67
C GLN A 529 -16.65 1.55 -31.16
N PHE A 530 -15.49 1.02 -31.55
CA PHE A 530 -15.03 1.12 -32.95
C PHE A 530 -16.04 0.55 -33.95
N THR A 531 -16.59 -0.64 -33.66
CA THR A 531 -17.58 -1.35 -34.48
C THR A 531 -19.02 -0.86 -34.32
N GLU A 532 -19.25 0.19 -33.52
CA GLU A 532 -20.53 0.90 -33.47
C GLU A 532 -20.65 1.86 -34.66
N ASP A 533 -19.60 2.65 -34.94
CA ASP A 533 -19.59 3.60 -36.06
C ASP A 533 -18.93 3.04 -37.33
N ASN A 534 -17.94 2.14 -37.22
CA ASN A 534 -17.08 1.69 -38.34
C ASN A 534 -17.25 0.21 -38.67
N ALA A 535 -17.07 -0.16 -39.94
CA ALA A 535 -16.98 -1.57 -40.32
C ALA A 535 -15.73 -2.25 -39.70
N PRO A 536 -15.82 -3.51 -39.24
CA PRO A 536 -14.69 -4.24 -38.65
C PRO A 536 -13.43 -4.24 -39.51
N GLY A 537 -12.26 -4.07 -38.89
CA GLY A 537 -10.98 -4.15 -39.57
C GLY A 537 -9.79 -3.69 -38.72
N ASN A 538 -8.77 -4.55 -38.62
CA ASN A 538 -7.61 -4.39 -37.72
C ASN A 538 -6.92 -3.03 -37.80
N ALA A 539 -6.69 -2.51 -39.01
CA ALA A 539 -5.99 -1.24 -39.21
C ALA A 539 -6.82 -0.03 -38.74
N GLY A 540 -8.15 -0.11 -38.84
CA GLY A 540 -9.05 0.91 -38.30
C GLY A 540 -9.15 0.81 -36.78
N TYR A 541 -9.28 -0.40 -36.24
CA TYR A 541 -9.36 -0.63 -34.81
C TYR A 541 -8.08 -0.21 -34.06
N ALA A 542 -6.90 -0.56 -34.59
CA ALA A 542 -5.62 -0.13 -34.02
C ALA A 542 -5.46 1.41 -34.04
N ALA A 543 -5.83 2.07 -35.14
CA ALA A 543 -5.80 3.52 -35.24
C ALA A 543 -6.84 4.20 -34.33
N HIS A 544 -7.97 3.56 -34.06
CA HIS A 544 -8.98 4.01 -33.09
C HIS A 544 -8.42 3.95 -31.66
N LEU A 545 -7.81 2.84 -31.26
CA LEU A 545 -7.16 2.72 -29.94
C LEU A 545 -6.00 3.72 -29.75
N GLU A 546 -5.18 3.96 -30.78
CA GLU A 546 -4.15 5.00 -30.76
C GLU A 546 -4.75 6.42 -30.66
N ALA A 547 -5.88 6.67 -31.33
CA ALA A 547 -6.59 7.94 -31.23
C ALA A 547 -7.23 8.14 -29.85
N LEU A 548 -7.68 7.07 -29.17
CA LEU A 548 -8.22 7.11 -27.81
C LEU A 548 -7.14 7.35 -26.76
N SER A 549 -6.01 6.64 -26.80
CA SER A 549 -4.95 6.79 -25.79
C SER A 549 -4.38 8.21 -25.74
N ARG A 550 -4.33 8.89 -26.89
CA ARG A 550 -3.90 10.30 -27.01
C ARG A 550 -4.87 11.32 -26.45
N ARG A 551 -6.15 11.01 -26.24
CA ARG A 551 -7.20 11.97 -25.82
C ARG A 551 -7.77 11.70 -24.42
N ARG A 552 -6.98 11.00 -23.59
CA ARG A 552 -7.35 10.39 -22.32
C ARG A 552 -6.40 10.85 -21.21
N VAL A 553 -6.92 10.96 -20.00
CA VAL A 553 -6.14 11.05 -18.76
C VAL A 553 -6.86 10.26 -17.65
N ILE A 554 -6.11 9.54 -16.83
CA ILE A 554 -6.63 8.91 -15.62
C ILE A 554 -6.58 9.95 -14.49
N LEU A 555 -7.74 10.29 -13.93
CA LEU A 555 -7.86 11.05 -12.69
C LEU A 555 -7.84 10.06 -11.52
N ASP A 556 -7.03 10.34 -10.50
CA ASP A 556 -6.75 9.41 -9.40
C ASP A 556 -6.79 10.11 -8.02
N ASP A 557 -6.82 9.33 -6.94
CA ASP A 557 -7.00 9.80 -5.56
C ASP A 557 -5.66 10.18 -4.86
N GLU A 558 -5.50 9.84 -3.57
CA GLU A 558 -4.30 10.07 -2.75
C GLU A 558 -3.51 8.78 -2.41
N ASN A 559 -3.91 7.62 -2.94
CA ASN A 559 -3.47 6.27 -2.58
C ASN A 559 -3.03 5.45 -3.82
N ASN A 560 -2.49 4.24 -3.61
CA ASN A 560 -2.18 3.24 -4.64
C ASN A 560 -2.63 1.82 -4.24
N THR A 561 -3.41 1.69 -3.15
CA THR A 561 -3.74 0.38 -2.57
C THR A 561 -5.06 -0.17 -3.08
N GLU A 562 -4.98 -1.30 -3.78
CA GLU A 562 -6.11 -2.12 -4.20
C GLU A 562 -7.09 -2.39 -3.04
N ASN A 563 -8.39 -2.16 -3.28
CA ASN A 563 -9.50 -2.49 -2.39
C ASN A 563 -9.32 -1.96 -0.95
N TRP A 564 -8.79 -0.73 -0.79
CA TRP A 564 -8.43 -0.14 0.50
C TRP A 564 -9.53 -0.31 1.56
N PRO A 565 -9.29 -1.09 2.63
CA PRO A 565 -10.37 -1.65 3.42
C PRO A 565 -10.97 -0.61 4.37
N LEU A 566 -12.31 -0.48 4.30
CA LEU A 566 -13.19 0.47 5.03
C LEU A 566 -13.24 0.19 6.56
N THR A 567 -12.09 0.10 7.19
CA THR A 567 -11.84 -0.36 8.58
C THR A 567 -11.98 0.74 9.63
N VAL A 568 -12.23 1.98 9.20
CA VAL A 568 -12.67 3.07 10.09
C VAL A 568 -14.11 2.85 10.53
N ALA A 569 -14.42 3.27 11.76
CA ALA A 569 -15.72 3.01 12.39
C ALA A 569 -16.92 3.59 11.61
N GLU A 570 -18.09 2.97 11.81
CA GLU A 570 -19.35 3.28 11.11
C GLU A 570 -19.63 4.79 11.03
N GLY A 571 -19.90 5.29 9.83
CA GLY A 571 -20.12 6.71 9.55
C GLY A 571 -18.90 7.49 9.03
N GLN A 572 -17.78 6.82 8.75
CA GLN A 572 -16.58 7.39 8.10
C GLN A 572 -16.13 6.59 6.87
N GLN A 573 -17.04 5.92 6.17
CA GLN A 573 -16.71 5.22 4.93
C GLN A 573 -16.50 6.23 3.79
N TYR A 574 -15.24 6.38 3.39
CA TYR A 574 -14.85 7.07 2.18
C TYR A 574 -14.28 6.01 1.22
N LEU A 575 -14.95 5.75 0.09
CA LEU A 575 -14.18 5.67 -1.15
C LEU A 575 -13.54 7.05 -1.29
N TYR A 576 -12.22 7.11 -1.37
CA TYR A 576 -11.53 8.39 -1.45
C TYR A 576 -11.62 8.91 -2.88
N TYR A 577 -12.28 10.06 -2.99
CA TYR A 577 -12.21 10.93 -4.16
C TYR A 577 -11.30 12.08 -3.77
N PRO A 578 -10.52 12.65 -4.70
CA PRO A 578 -9.72 13.83 -4.40
C PRO A 578 -10.61 14.99 -3.93
N GLN A 579 -10.54 15.30 -2.63
CA GLN A 579 -11.58 16.06 -1.92
C GLN A 579 -11.55 17.57 -2.24
N THR A 580 -12.66 18.29 -2.12
CA THR A 580 -12.97 18.92 -0.82
C THR A 580 -14.46 18.92 -0.40
N ASN A 581 -15.16 17.81 -0.62
CA ASN A 581 -16.40 17.45 0.07
C ASN A 581 -16.38 15.93 0.32
N GLY A 582 -15.80 15.49 1.44
CA GLY A 582 -15.42 14.10 1.65
C GLY A 582 -16.61 13.12 1.72
N GLY A 583 -16.61 12.14 0.80
CA GLY A 583 -17.50 10.98 0.80
C GLY A 583 -18.46 10.95 -0.39
N PHE A 584 -18.50 9.81 -1.08
CA PHE A 584 -19.47 9.51 -2.12
C PHE A 584 -20.88 9.52 -1.53
N SER A 585 -21.66 10.53 -1.88
CA SER A 585 -22.98 10.73 -1.29
C SER A 585 -24.06 9.99 -2.09
N VAL A 586 -24.81 9.10 -1.43
CA VAL A 586 -26.09 8.64 -1.97
C VAL A 586 -27.11 9.79 -1.88
N GLY A 587 -27.57 10.28 -3.03
CA GLY A 587 -28.45 11.43 -3.08
C GLY A 587 -28.76 11.92 -4.50
N SER A 588 -29.26 13.16 -4.58
CA SER A 588 -29.53 13.82 -5.85
C SER A 588 -28.22 14.12 -6.60
N HIS A 589 -28.21 13.86 -7.90
CA HIS A 589 -27.12 14.24 -8.81
C HIS A 589 -26.79 15.74 -8.66
N GLY A 590 -25.51 16.09 -8.49
CA GLY A 590 -25.07 17.41 -8.05
C GLY A 590 -23.55 17.55 -8.01
N SER A 591 -23.03 18.58 -7.33
CA SER A 591 -21.58 18.89 -7.31
C SER A 591 -20.69 17.83 -6.65
N ASP A 592 -21.27 17.02 -5.76
CA ASP A 592 -20.55 16.09 -4.89
C ASP A 592 -20.67 14.62 -5.37
N PHE A 593 -21.29 14.39 -6.53
CA PHE A 593 -21.50 13.07 -7.14
C PHE A 593 -21.58 13.21 -8.67
N PHE A 594 -20.69 12.53 -9.40
CA PHE A 594 -20.69 12.52 -10.87
C PHE A 594 -21.43 11.31 -11.46
N ARG A 595 -21.93 11.48 -12.68
CA ARG A 595 -22.50 10.45 -13.53
C ARG A 595 -21.66 10.28 -14.80
N GLY A 596 -21.72 9.12 -15.45
CA GLY A 596 -21.02 8.89 -16.72
C GLY A 596 -21.39 9.96 -17.74
N GLY A 597 -20.40 10.64 -18.33
CA GLY A 597 -20.60 11.74 -19.27
C GLY A 597 -20.55 13.15 -18.66
N ASP A 598 -20.56 13.31 -17.34
CA ASP A 598 -20.35 14.61 -16.70
C ASP A 598 -18.98 15.21 -17.00
N ARG A 599 -18.86 16.54 -16.84
CA ARG A 599 -17.72 17.30 -17.36
C ARG A 599 -16.78 17.80 -16.27
N VAL A 600 -15.48 17.60 -16.46
CA VAL A 600 -14.42 18.27 -15.69
C VAL A 600 -13.80 19.35 -16.58
N ASP A 601 -13.85 20.59 -16.12
CA ASP A 601 -13.22 21.74 -16.79
C ASP A 601 -11.96 22.17 -16.05
N ASN A 602 -10.93 22.61 -16.78
CA ASN A 602 -9.71 23.19 -16.21
C ASN A 602 -8.97 22.27 -15.21
N LEU A 603 -9.09 20.95 -15.37
CA LEU A 603 -8.45 19.93 -14.53
C LEU A 603 -6.97 20.30 -14.27
N THR A 604 -6.65 20.57 -13.01
CA THR A 604 -5.32 21.01 -12.55
C THR A 604 -4.91 20.14 -11.38
N GLY A 605 -3.68 19.63 -11.39
CA GLY A 605 -3.20 18.58 -10.48
C GLY A 605 -1.79 18.14 -10.84
N VAL A 606 -1.16 17.33 -10.01
CA VAL A 606 0.18 16.79 -10.31
C VAL A 606 0.05 15.56 -11.22
N LEU A 607 0.73 15.59 -12.36
CA LEU A 607 0.86 14.46 -13.27
C LEU A 607 2.09 13.63 -12.88
N HIS A 608 1.95 12.31 -12.78
CA HIS A 608 3.09 11.41 -12.51
C HIS A 608 2.85 10.01 -13.07
N TRP A 609 3.91 9.22 -13.23
CA TRP A 609 3.80 7.79 -13.41
C TRP A 609 3.49 7.13 -12.06
N SER A 610 2.41 6.35 -11.98
CA SER A 610 2.05 5.62 -10.75
C SER A 610 2.09 4.12 -10.94
N PHE A 611 2.81 3.45 -10.05
CA PHE A 611 2.71 2.01 -9.82
C PHE A 611 1.31 1.65 -9.32
N ALA A 612 0.66 0.65 -9.92
CA ALA A 612 -0.74 0.33 -9.69
C ALA A 612 -1.00 -0.79 -8.66
N GLY A 613 -0.03 -1.05 -7.78
CA GLY A 613 -0.18 -2.03 -6.70
C GLY A 613 -0.07 -3.48 -7.16
N SER A 614 -0.72 -4.39 -6.42
CA SER A 614 -0.51 -5.84 -6.55
C SER A 614 -0.93 -6.46 -7.89
N THR A 615 -1.89 -5.84 -8.59
CA THR A 615 -2.62 -6.44 -9.73
C THR A 615 -3.00 -5.44 -10.83
N GLY A 616 -2.90 -4.14 -10.59
CA GLY A 616 -3.31 -3.10 -11.54
C GLY A 616 -2.29 -2.86 -12.67
N THR A 617 -2.59 -1.90 -13.54
CA THR A 617 -1.71 -1.48 -14.64
C THR A 617 -1.04 -0.14 -14.37
N ASP A 618 0.30 -0.12 -14.43
CA ASP A 618 1.12 1.08 -14.28
C ASP A 618 0.80 2.08 -15.41
N ALA A 619 0.63 3.36 -15.05
CA ALA A 619 0.12 4.37 -15.98
C ALA A 619 0.38 5.79 -15.49
N TRP A 620 0.34 6.73 -16.45
CA TRP A 620 0.27 8.18 -16.22
C TRP A 620 -1.06 8.57 -15.60
N ARG A 621 -1.02 9.20 -14.43
CA ARG A 621 -2.20 9.63 -13.67
C ARG A 621 -2.05 11.08 -13.21
N ILE A 622 -3.17 11.79 -13.09
CA ILE A 622 -3.21 13.12 -12.44
C ILE A 622 -3.88 13.02 -11.07
N ARG A 623 -3.16 13.48 -10.04
CA ARG A 623 -3.66 13.59 -8.66
C ARG A 623 -3.92 15.07 -8.34
N PRO A 624 -5.15 15.46 -7.98
CA PRO A 624 -5.49 16.85 -7.66
C PRO A 624 -4.78 17.38 -6.41
N THR A 625 -4.73 18.72 -6.28
CA THR A 625 -4.05 19.39 -5.15
C THR A 625 -5.07 20.08 -4.24
N GLN A 626 -4.67 20.43 -3.01
CA GLN A 626 -5.53 21.14 -2.06
C GLN A 626 -5.94 22.53 -2.56
N ALA A 627 -5.10 23.21 -3.35
CA ALA A 627 -5.45 24.47 -4.02
C ALA A 627 -6.29 24.26 -5.30
N ASN A 628 -6.34 23.05 -5.86
CA ASN A 628 -7.01 22.72 -7.11
C ASN A 628 -7.94 21.49 -6.98
N PRO A 629 -8.99 21.56 -6.13
CA PRO A 629 -9.94 20.46 -6.01
C PRO A 629 -10.78 20.30 -7.27
N ILE A 630 -11.23 19.07 -7.53
CA ILE A 630 -12.02 18.75 -8.72
C ILE A 630 -13.46 19.25 -8.57
N VAL A 631 -13.98 19.80 -9.65
CA VAL A 631 -15.38 20.20 -9.79
C VAL A 631 -15.96 19.46 -10.99
N PHE A 632 -16.85 18.50 -10.71
CA PHE A 632 -17.69 17.89 -11.73
C PHE A 632 -18.83 18.85 -12.04
N THR A 633 -19.05 19.13 -13.32
CA THR A 633 -20.19 19.89 -13.83
C THR A 633 -21.22 18.89 -14.36
N PRO A 634 -22.41 18.77 -13.71
CA PRO A 634 -23.50 17.95 -14.20
C PRO A 634 -23.90 18.38 -15.61
N VAL A 635 -23.76 17.48 -16.59
CA VAL A 635 -24.20 17.67 -17.97
C VAL A 635 -24.90 16.44 -18.56
N ASN A 636 -24.88 15.29 -17.87
CA ASN A 636 -25.70 14.13 -18.20
C ASN A 636 -26.67 13.84 -17.03
N GLU A 637 -27.74 14.64 -16.91
CA GLU A 637 -28.72 14.53 -15.81
C GLU A 637 -29.41 13.16 -15.76
N ARG A 638 -29.62 12.63 -14.54
CA ARG A 638 -30.36 11.38 -14.32
C ARG A 638 -31.82 11.45 -14.83
N PRO A 639 -32.27 10.55 -15.73
CA PRO A 639 -33.66 10.51 -16.17
C PRO A 639 -34.62 10.12 -15.04
N VAL A 640 -35.44 11.06 -14.58
CA VAL A 640 -36.41 10.86 -13.47
C VAL A 640 -37.60 9.97 -13.81
N GLN A 641 -37.84 9.69 -15.09
CA GLN A 641 -38.92 8.84 -15.62
C GLN A 641 -38.44 8.11 -16.88
N ALA A 642 -39.14 7.03 -17.26
CA ALA A 642 -38.93 6.35 -18.53
C ALA A 642 -39.22 7.28 -19.72
N PRO A 643 -38.54 7.11 -20.88
CA PRO A 643 -38.69 7.99 -22.02
C PRO A 643 -40.12 7.98 -22.58
N ALA A 644 -40.60 9.16 -23.00
CA ALA A 644 -41.94 9.39 -23.51
C ALA A 644 -42.12 8.87 -24.96
N VAL A 645 -42.05 7.54 -25.14
CA VAL A 645 -42.27 6.85 -26.42
C VAL A 645 -43.76 6.86 -26.77
N ALA A 646 -44.12 7.42 -27.93
CA ALA A 646 -45.48 7.46 -28.49
C ALA A 646 -45.80 6.18 -29.30
N GLY A 647 -47.09 5.94 -29.58
CA GLY A 647 -47.58 4.72 -30.22
C GLY A 647 -48.51 3.89 -29.32
N ALA A 648 -49.42 3.15 -29.95
CA ALA A 648 -50.59 2.53 -29.30
C ALA A 648 -50.26 1.29 -28.46
N ILE A 649 -49.18 0.56 -28.79
CA ILE A 649 -48.69 -0.61 -28.05
C ILE A 649 -47.22 -0.41 -27.73
N LYS A 650 -46.83 -0.60 -26.48
CA LYS A 650 -45.45 -0.46 -26.03
C LYS A 650 -44.77 -1.80 -25.87
N ALA A 651 -43.59 -1.95 -26.48
CA ALA A 651 -42.76 -3.14 -26.39
C ALA A 651 -41.36 -2.77 -25.90
N ALA A 652 -40.77 -3.53 -24.97
CA ALA A 652 -39.44 -3.25 -24.44
C ALA A 652 -38.49 -4.45 -24.51
N GLY A 653 -37.22 -4.21 -24.83
CA GLY A 653 -36.10 -5.14 -24.61
C GLY A 653 -35.41 -4.79 -23.29
N VAL A 654 -35.24 -5.77 -22.40
CA VAL A 654 -34.68 -5.57 -21.06
C VAL A 654 -33.71 -6.71 -20.71
N ASN A 655 -32.45 -6.37 -20.49
CA ASN A 655 -31.48 -7.19 -19.77
C ASN A 655 -31.69 -6.98 -18.26
N LEU A 656 -31.58 -8.06 -17.50
CA LEU A 656 -31.87 -8.12 -16.06
C LEU A 656 -30.64 -8.25 -15.16
N LEU A 657 -29.42 -8.27 -15.74
CA LEU A 657 -28.15 -8.50 -15.03
C LEU A 657 -28.25 -9.71 -14.08
N ASN A 658 -28.39 -10.90 -14.68
CA ASN A 658 -28.54 -12.19 -14.02
C ASN A 658 -29.62 -12.21 -12.92
N TYR A 659 -30.90 -12.11 -13.28
CA TYR A 659 -32.01 -12.33 -12.34
C TYR A 659 -32.14 -13.81 -11.97
N PHE A 660 -31.42 -14.21 -10.92
CA PHE A 660 -31.36 -15.58 -10.41
C PHE A 660 -31.97 -15.65 -9.01
N THR A 661 -32.88 -16.62 -8.84
CA THR A 661 -33.53 -16.93 -7.57
C THR A 661 -32.86 -18.06 -6.81
N SER A 662 -32.06 -18.88 -7.50
CA SER A 662 -31.10 -19.78 -6.86
C SER A 662 -29.90 -18.98 -6.37
N ILE A 663 -29.84 -18.77 -5.06
CA ILE A 663 -28.64 -18.29 -4.36
C ILE A 663 -27.60 -19.41 -4.38
N ASP A 664 -26.39 -19.13 -4.83
CA ASP A 664 -25.21 -19.94 -4.55
C ASP A 664 -24.38 -19.25 -3.44
N THR A 665 -23.54 -20.03 -2.76
CA THR A 665 -22.57 -19.55 -1.78
C THR A 665 -21.33 -20.45 -1.82
N THR A 666 -20.96 -20.89 -3.02
CA THR A 666 -19.84 -21.80 -3.26
C THR A 666 -18.85 -21.13 -4.20
N SER A 667 -17.58 -21.08 -3.81
CA SER A 667 -16.49 -20.42 -4.53
C SER A 667 -16.12 -21.15 -5.83
N SER A 668 -17.04 -21.21 -6.79
CA SER A 668 -16.98 -22.11 -7.93
C SER A 668 -17.69 -21.53 -9.16
N SER A 669 -17.03 -20.54 -9.77
CA SER A 669 -17.30 -19.90 -11.08
C SER A 669 -17.25 -20.83 -12.31
N SER A 670 -17.69 -22.08 -12.13
CA SER A 670 -17.88 -23.12 -13.14
C SER A 670 -18.88 -24.22 -12.75
N SER A 671 -19.31 -24.33 -11.49
CA SER A 671 -20.29 -25.35 -11.06
C SER A 671 -21.05 -25.00 -9.78
N GLY A 672 -22.37 -24.85 -9.91
CA GLY A 672 -23.33 -24.54 -8.85
C GLY A 672 -24.67 -25.25 -9.03
N PRO A 673 -25.74 -24.88 -8.30
CA PRO A 673 -27.07 -25.47 -8.41
C PRO A 673 -27.88 -24.95 -9.62
N CYS A 674 -27.33 -24.03 -10.42
CA CYS A 674 -28.03 -23.33 -11.48
C CYS A 674 -28.10 -24.10 -12.82
N GLY A 675 -28.98 -23.56 -13.68
CA GLY A 675 -29.21 -24.00 -15.05
C GLY A 675 -30.03 -25.30 -15.21
N PRO A 676 -30.25 -25.74 -16.46
CA PRO A 676 -31.20 -26.83 -16.76
C PRO A 676 -30.83 -28.19 -16.16
N SER A 677 -29.56 -28.36 -15.80
CA SER A 677 -29.01 -29.58 -15.19
C SER A 677 -28.75 -29.48 -13.68
N SER A 678 -28.98 -28.31 -13.06
CA SER A 678 -28.55 -27.98 -11.69
C SER A 678 -27.11 -28.41 -11.40
N SER A 679 -26.20 -27.92 -12.25
CA SER A 679 -24.79 -28.28 -12.25
C SER A 679 -23.90 -27.19 -12.86
N GLN A 680 -24.43 -25.97 -12.98
CA GLN A 680 -23.75 -24.81 -13.56
C GLN A 680 -23.73 -23.70 -12.52
N ASP A 681 -22.68 -22.92 -12.61
CA ASP A 681 -22.46 -21.68 -11.89
C ASP A 681 -23.71 -20.76 -11.85
N CYS A 682 -24.01 -20.20 -10.67
CA CYS A 682 -25.00 -19.14 -10.50
C CYS A 682 -24.29 -17.79 -10.59
N ARG A 683 -24.89 -16.81 -11.28
CA ARG A 683 -24.20 -15.56 -11.65
C ARG A 683 -24.95 -14.30 -11.23
N GLY A 684 -25.89 -14.45 -10.30
CA GLY A 684 -26.92 -13.46 -9.98
C GLY A 684 -26.72 -12.81 -8.62
N ALA A 685 -27.49 -13.25 -7.64
CA ALA A 685 -27.43 -12.74 -6.28
C ALA A 685 -27.01 -13.85 -5.31
N ASP A 686 -26.02 -13.55 -4.49
CA ASP A 686 -25.31 -14.53 -3.65
C ASP A 686 -25.79 -14.45 -2.18
N SER A 687 -26.70 -13.50 -1.92
CA SER A 687 -27.52 -13.44 -0.72
C SER A 687 -29.02 -13.19 -1.00
N ASN A 688 -29.85 -13.59 -0.04
CA ASN A 688 -31.29 -13.27 -0.06
C ASN A 688 -31.57 -11.75 0.06
N ALA A 689 -30.60 -10.97 0.56
CA ALA A 689 -30.71 -9.52 0.64
C ALA A 689 -30.52 -8.88 -0.75
N GLU A 690 -29.54 -9.35 -1.51
CA GLU A 690 -29.27 -8.95 -2.89
C GLU A 690 -30.41 -9.30 -3.82
N LEU A 691 -30.94 -10.52 -3.72
CA LEU A 691 -32.15 -10.91 -4.46
C LEU A 691 -33.36 -10.05 -4.07
N ALA A 692 -33.44 -9.51 -2.85
CA ALA A 692 -34.47 -8.53 -2.49
C ALA A 692 -34.20 -7.15 -3.13
N ARG A 693 -32.94 -6.67 -3.13
CA ARG A 693 -32.50 -5.44 -3.80
C ARG A 693 -32.79 -5.49 -5.31
N GLN A 694 -32.36 -6.56 -5.98
CA GLN A 694 -32.59 -6.82 -7.40
C GLN A 694 -34.09 -6.92 -7.72
N ARG A 695 -34.86 -7.76 -7.01
CA ARG A 695 -36.32 -7.90 -7.18
C ARG A 695 -37.04 -6.57 -7.05
N GLU A 696 -36.71 -5.74 -6.07
CA GLU A 696 -37.34 -4.43 -5.94
C GLU A 696 -37.00 -3.54 -7.14
N ARG A 697 -35.71 -3.41 -7.50
CA ARG A 697 -35.30 -2.49 -8.56
C ARG A 697 -35.78 -2.93 -9.95
N THR A 698 -35.67 -4.21 -10.29
CA THR A 698 -36.21 -4.78 -11.54
C THR A 698 -37.72 -4.57 -11.65
N ALA A 699 -38.49 -4.82 -10.57
CA ALA A 699 -39.92 -4.56 -10.56
C ALA A 699 -40.26 -3.06 -10.65
N LEU A 700 -39.38 -2.16 -10.19
CA LEU A 700 -39.54 -0.71 -10.39
C LEU A 700 -39.36 -0.34 -11.86
N VAL A 701 -38.27 -0.80 -12.50
CA VAL A 701 -37.97 -0.49 -13.91
C VAL A 701 -39.03 -1.04 -14.86
N LEU A 702 -39.45 -2.30 -14.71
CA LEU A 702 -40.50 -2.90 -15.56
C LEU A 702 -41.83 -2.16 -15.43
N CYS A 703 -42.19 -1.71 -14.22
CA CYS A 703 -43.38 -0.89 -14.01
C CYS A 703 -43.22 0.56 -14.51
N GLY A 704 -42.01 1.12 -14.48
CA GLY A 704 -41.69 2.46 -14.97
C GLY A 704 -41.72 2.57 -16.50
N LEU A 705 -41.20 1.55 -17.21
CA LEU A 705 -41.33 1.40 -18.66
C LEU A 705 -42.80 1.30 -19.09
N ASN A 706 -43.64 0.68 -18.27
CA ASN A 706 -45.07 0.44 -18.51
C ASN A 706 -45.36 -0.11 -19.92
N ALA A 707 -44.53 -1.04 -20.39
CA ALA A 707 -44.70 -1.66 -21.70
C ALA A 707 -45.77 -2.76 -21.65
N ASP A 708 -46.58 -2.87 -22.71
CA ASP A 708 -47.58 -3.94 -22.88
C ASP A 708 -46.94 -5.30 -23.18
N LEU A 709 -45.69 -5.29 -23.66
CA LEU A 709 -44.86 -6.44 -23.95
C LEU A 709 -43.42 -6.18 -23.50
N VAL A 710 -42.76 -7.18 -22.91
CA VAL A 710 -41.32 -7.12 -22.59
C VAL A 710 -40.63 -8.42 -23.01
N GLY A 711 -39.56 -8.29 -23.80
CA GLY A 711 -38.55 -9.32 -24.02
C GLY A 711 -37.47 -9.23 -22.95
N LEU A 712 -37.39 -10.25 -22.11
CA LEU A 712 -36.45 -10.37 -20.99
C LEU A 712 -35.26 -11.24 -21.40
N VAL A 713 -34.05 -10.76 -21.12
CA VAL A 713 -32.81 -11.53 -21.18
C VAL A 713 -32.11 -11.52 -19.81
N GLU A 714 -31.13 -12.41 -19.61
CA GLU A 714 -30.47 -12.63 -18.31
C GLU A 714 -31.42 -13.03 -17.17
N LEU A 715 -32.36 -13.93 -17.47
CA LEU A 715 -33.18 -14.64 -16.48
C LEU A 715 -32.62 -16.04 -16.22
N GLU A 716 -32.67 -16.53 -14.97
CA GLU A 716 -32.21 -17.89 -14.62
C GLU A 716 -32.97 -19.01 -15.36
N ASN A 717 -32.21 -19.97 -15.90
CA ASN A 717 -32.71 -21.13 -16.64
C ASN A 717 -32.93 -22.36 -15.73
N ALA A 718 -33.60 -22.16 -14.61
CA ALA A 718 -33.87 -23.21 -13.63
C ALA A 718 -34.72 -24.36 -14.22
N ALA A 719 -34.56 -25.56 -13.64
CA ALA A 719 -35.41 -26.71 -13.93
C ALA A 719 -36.89 -26.52 -13.52
N THR A 720 -37.22 -25.42 -12.82
CA THR A 720 -38.58 -25.02 -12.43
C THR A 720 -38.88 -23.59 -12.89
N SER A 721 -40.16 -23.22 -13.01
CA SER A 721 -40.57 -21.86 -13.38
C SER A 721 -40.38 -20.80 -12.30
N THR A 722 -39.67 -21.13 -11.20
CA THR A 722 -39.55 -20.28 -10.00
C THR A 722 -39.03 -18.87 -10.32
N PRO A 723 -37.95 -18.67 -11.11
CA PRO A 723 -37.41 -17.33 -11.36
C PRO A 723 -38.42 -16.40 -12.06
N LEU A 724 -39.10 -16.93 -13.08
CA LEU A 724 -40.13 -16.19 -13.83
C LEU A 724 -41.40 -15.96 -13.01
N THR A 725 -41.74 -16.87 -12.09
CA THR A 725 -42.92 -16.75 -11.22
C THR A 725 -42.68 -15.71 -10.13
N ASP A 726 -41.48 -15.68 -9.57
CA ASP A 726 -41.03 -14.71 -8.56
C ASP A 726 -41.03 -13.28 -9.12
N LEU A 727 -40.39 -13.08 -10.28
CA LEU A 727 -40.37 -11.80 -10.98
C LEU A 727 -41.79 -11.33 -11.36
N LEU A 728 -42.63 -12.21 -11.91
CA LEU A 728 -44.02 -11.87 -12.23
C LEU A 728 -44.85 -11.57 -10.99
N GLY A 729 -44.55 -12.16 -9.83
CA GLY A 729 -45.17 -11.79 -8.55
C GLY A 729 -44.86 -10.33 -8.21
N ALA A 730 -43.57 -10.00 -8.10
CA ALA A 730 -43.11 -8.65 -7.74
C ALA A 730 -43.62 -7.55 -8.69
N VAL A 731 -43.62 -7.81 -10.01
CA VAL A 731 -44.13 -6.87 -11.02
C VAL A 731 -45.65 -6.71 -10.91
N ASN A 732 -46.40 -7.80 -10.72
CA ASN A 732 -47.86 -7.71 -10.64
C ASN A 732 -48.37 -7.08 -9.33
N ASP A 733 -47.73 -7.37 -8.21
CA ASP A 733 -48.03 -6.74 -6.92
C ASP A 733 -47.76 -5.22 -6.95
N ARG A 734 -46.78 -4.76 -7.74
CA ARG A 734 -46.48 -3.32 -7.92
C ARG A 734 -47.33 -2.64 -8.99
N CYS A 735 -47.58 -3.26 -10.15
CA CYS A 735 -48.27 -2.59 -11.29
C CYS A 735 -49.09 -3.50 -12.22
N GLY A 736 -49.54 -4.67 -11.77
CA GLY A 736 -50.40 -5.57 -12.56
C GLY A 736 -51.79 -4.98 -12.80
N GLY A 737 -52.47 -4.55 -11.73
CA GLY A 737 -53.75 -3.84 -11.80
C GLY A 737 -54.84 -4.60 -12.56
N ALA A 738 -55.50 -3.94 -13.52
CA ALA A 738 -56.52 -4.57 -14.37
C ALA A 738 -55.95 -5.40 -15.53
N HIS A 739 -54.67 -5.21 -15.86
CA HIS A 739 -53.97 -5.83 -16.99
C HIS A 739 -52.65 -6.47 -16.53
N PRO A 740 -52.72 -7.53 -15.71
CA PRO A 740 -51.55 -8.14 -15.11
C PRO A 740 -50.64 -8.77 -16.17
N TYR A 741 -49.34 -8.72 -15.92
CA TYR A 741 -48.32 -9.36 -16.73
C TYR A 741 -48.43 -10.88 -16.62
N GLN A 742 -48.40 -11.56 -17.77
CA GLN A 742 -48.31 -13.01 -17.88
C GLN A 742 -47.11 -13.40 -18.75
N ALA A 743 -46.54 -14.58 -18.49
CA ALA A 743 -45.50 -15.14 -19.36
C ALA A 743 -46.10 -15.67 -20.68
N ALA A 744 -45.37 -15.48 -21.77
CA ALA A 744 -45.55 -16.22 -23.01
C ALA A 744 -44.49 -17.32 -23.13
N GLY A 745 -44.93 -18.52 -23.54
CA GLY A 745 -44.06 -19.68 -23.76
C GLY A 745 -43.84 -20.58 -22.55
N PRO A 746 -42.84 -21.49 -22.62
CA PRO A 746 -42.75 -22.61 -21.70
C PRO A 746 -42.20 -22.22 -20.33
N ALA A 747 -42.90 -22.70 -19.30
CA ALA A 747 -42.50 -22.67 -17.90
C ALA A 747 -41.26 -23.54 -17.60
N ALA A 748 -40.97 -24.53 -18.45
CA ALA A 748 -39.75 -25.36 -18.37
C ALA A 748 -38.52 -24.61 -18.91
N ALA A 749 -37.32 -25.10 -18.57
CA ALA A 749 -36.04 -24.59 -19.06
C ALA A 749 -35.93 -24.57 -20.60
N LEU A 750 -35.13 -23.64 -21.13
CA LEU A 750 -34.89 -23.44 -22.56
C LEU A 750 -33.39 -23.41 -22.87
N GLY A 751 -32.88 -24.40 -23.60
CA GLY A 751 -31.48 -24.45 -24.01
C GLY A 751 -30.57 -25.20 -23.06
N SER A 752 -29.32 -24.75 -22.96
CA SER A 752 -28.26 -25.41 -22.18
C SER A 752 -27.47 -24.49 -21.25
N ASP A 753 -27.46 -23.18 -21.51
CA ASP A 753 -26.87 -22.17 -20.63
C ASP A 753 -27.67 -22.05 -19.33
N ALA A 754 -27.05 -21.68 -18.20
CA ALA A 754 -27.80 -21.34 -16.99
C ALA A 754 -28.63 -20.05 -17.11
N ILE A 755 -28.51 -19.33 -18.23
CA ILE A 755 -29.33 -18.17 -18.62
C ILE A 755 -30.37 -18.56 -19.69
N ARG A 756 -31.56 -17.97 -19.61
CA ARG A 756 -32.62 -18.04 -20.61
C ARG A 756 -33.17 -16.66 -20.98
N VAL A 757 -33.94 -16.66 -22.05
CA VAL A 757 -34.85 -15.56 -22.41
C VAL A 757 -36.28 -15.85 -21.95
N ALA A 758 -37.10 -14.81 -21.84
CA ALA A 758 -38.54 -14.90 -21.61
C ALA A 758 -39.29 -13.75 -22.30
N LEU A 759 -40.58 -13.94 -22.57
CA LEU A 759 -41.51 -12.88 -22.97
C LEU A 759 -42.58 -12.73 -21.90
N ILE A 760 -42.86 -11.50 -21.46
CA ILE A 760 -44.01 -11.18 -20.58
C ILE A 760 -44.88 -10.12 -21.24
N TYR A 761 -46.20 -10.17 -21.02
CA TYR A 761 -47.16 -9.28 -21.68
C TYR A 761 -48.34 -8.91 -20.76
N ARG A 762 -48.88 -7.70 -20.91
CA ARG A 762 -50.09 -7.23 -20.22
C ARG A 762 -51.32 -7.95 -20.77
N SER A 763 -51.84 -8.89 -19.98
CA SER A 763 -53.01 -9.66 -20.36
C SER A 763 -54.27 -8.79 -20.44
N GLY A 764 -55.06 -9.00 -21.50
CA GLY A 764 -56.24 -8.20 -21.79
C GLY A 764 -55.97 -6.90 -22.57
N VAL A 765 -54.71 -6.46 -22.68
CA VAL A 765 -54.27 -5.55 -23.76
C VAL A 765 -53.84 -6.40 -24.96
N LEU A 766 -52.96 -7.37 -24.72
CA LEU A 766 -52.52 -8.37 -25.69
C LEU A 766 -53.08 -9.77 -25.35
N ALA A 767 -53.26 -10.60 -26.38
CA ALA A 767 -53.55 -12.02 -26.25
C ALA A 767 -52.67 -12.87 -27.18
N THR A 768 -52.22 -14.03 -26.70
CA THR A 768 -51.33 -14.95 -27.44
C THR A 768 -52.06 -15.67 -28.58
N VAL A 769 -51.55 -15.53 -29.80
CA VAL A 769 -51.99 -16.27 -30.99
C VAL A 769 -51.14 -17.53 -31.13
N GLY A 770 -51.77 -18.70 -30.98
CA GLY A 770 -51.07 -19.98 -31.01
C GLY A 770 -50.15 -20.20 -29.80
N ALA A 771 -49.31 -21.24 -29.88
CA ALA A 771 -48.29 -21.52 -28.87
C ALA A 771 -46.97 -20.82 -29.22
N ALA A 772 -46.23 -20.37 -28.22
CA ALA A 772 -44.89 -19.83 -28.42
C ALA A 772 -43.94 -20.85 -29.07
N LEU A 773 -42.96 -20.33 -29.80
CA LEU A 773 -42.01 -21.09 -30.60
C LEU A 773 -40.61 -20.81 -30.09
N SER A 774 -39.71 -21.79 -30.11
CA SER A 774 -38.29 -21.59 -29.80
C SER A 774 -37.41 -22.45 -30.70
N ASP A 775 -36.23 -21.96 -31.07
CA ASP A 775 -35.30 -22.69 -31.93
C ASP A 775 -34.24 -23.45 -31.13
N SER A 776 -34.48 -24.74 -30.89
CA SER A 776 -33.55 -25.64 -30.20
C SER A 776 -32.35 -26.08 -31.08
N ASN A 777 -31.90 -25.24 -32.02
CA ASN A 777 -30.71 -25.50 -32.82
C ASN A 777 -29.46 -25.28 -31.94
N SER A 778 -28.50 -26.22 -32.02
CA SER A 778 -27.28 -26.21 -31.18
C SER A 778 -26.32 -25.04 -31.43
N ILE A 779 -26.59 -24.14 -32.38
CA ILE A 779 -25.90 -22.85 -32.47
C ILE A 779 -26.34 -21.88 -31.35
N HIS A 780 -27.50 -22.08 -30.74
CA HIS A 780 -28.04 -21.29 -29.63
C HIS A 780 -27.86 -22.03 -28.29
N ASN A 781 -26.93 -21.56 -27.46
CA ASN A 781 -26.83 -21.89 -26.03
C ASN A 781 -28.05 -21.36 -25.24
N ARG A 782 -28.54 -20.18 -25.67
CA ARG A 782 -29.75 -19.48 -25.22
C ARG A 782 -30.73 -19.43 -26.41
N PRO A 783 -31.62 -20.42 -26.58
CA PRO A 783 -32.57 -20.46 -27.70
C PRO A 783 -33.46 -19.21 -27.77
N PRO A 784 -33.67 -18.63 -28.96
CA PRO A 784 -34.60 -17.51 -29.12
C PRO A 784 -36.04 -17.98 -28.82
N LEU A 785 -36.89 -17.06 -28.37
CA LEU A 785 -38.29 -17.33 -28.04
C LEU A 785 -39.20 -16.35 -28.78
N ALA A 786 -40.17 -16.88 -29.53
CA ALA A 786 -41.12 -16.11 -30.32
C ALA A 786 -42.56 -16.35 -29.86
N GLN A 787 -43.37 -15.29 -29.83
CA GLN A 787 -44.82 -15.36 -29.63
C GLN A 787 -45.53 -14.34 -30.53
N THR A 788 -46.62 -14.77 -31.16
CA THR A 788 -47.52 -13.87 -31.89
C THR A 788 -48.63 -13.36 -30.97
N PHE A 789 -48.99 -12.09 -31.11
CA PHE A 789 -50.02 -11.44 -30.29
C PHE A 789 -51.07 -10.76 -31.18
N ASP A 790 -52.32 -10.77 -30.73
CA ASP A 790 -53.38 -9.87 -31.17
C ASP A 790 -53.58 -8.77 -30.11
N VAL A 791 -53.83 -7.54 -30.53
CA VAL A 791 -54.32 -6.46 -29.65
C VAL A 791 -55.81 -6.66 -29.40
N VAL A 792 -56.20 -6.90 -28.15
CA VAL A 792 -57.56 -7.33 -27.77
C VAL A 792 -58.31 -6.33 -26.88
N ASP A 793 -57.66 -5.30 -26.36
CA ASP A 793 -58.36 -4.17 -25.72
C ASP A 793 -59.09 -3.34 -26.78
N ALA A 794 -60.42 -3.40 -26.77
CA ALA A 794 -61.28 -2.65 -27.69
C ALA A 794 -61.30 -1.12 -27.44
N THR A 795 -60.58 -0.62 -26.45
CA THR A 795 -60.32 0.81 -26.23
C THR A 795 -58.95 1.28 -26.75
N ASN A 796 -58.06 0.35 -27.11
CA ASN A 796 -56.75 0.66 -27.68
C ASN A 796 -56.86 1.04 -29.17
N PRO A 797 -56.18 2.10 -29.66
CA PRO A 797 -56.21 2.50 -31.08
C PRO A 797 -55.78 1.39 -32.06
N ALA A 798 -54.88 0.49 -31.63
CA ALA A 798 -54.40 -0.64 -32.41
C ALA A 798 -55.27 -1.91 -32.28
N PHE A 799 -56.49 -1.83 -31.75
CA PHE A 799 -57.37 -3.00 -31.59
C PHE A 799 -57.51 -3.82 -32.90
N GLY A 800 -57.22 -5.12 -32.80
CA GLY A 800 -57.23 -6.04 -33.94
C GLY A 800 -55.95 -6.06 -34.78
N GLN A 801 -54.94 -5.25 -34.46
CA GLN A 801 -53.59 -5.42 -35.01
C GLN A 801 -52.94 -6.70 -34.49
N ARG A 802 -52.04 -7.25 -35.30
CA ARG A 802 -51.26 -8.46 -35.02
C ARG A 802 -49.77 -8.20 -35.24
N PHE A 803 -48.93 -8.85 -34.45
CA PHE A 803 -47.49 -8.93 -34.69
C PHE A 803 -46.88 -10.14 -33.99
N SER A 804 -45.70 -10.58 -34.44
CA SER A 804 -44.83 -11.49 -33.71
C SER A 804 -43.73 -10.72 -32.99
N ALA A 805 -43.44 -11.11 -31.76
CA ALA A 805 -42.25 -10.67 -31.04
C ALA A 805 -41.29 -11.85 -30.87
N VAL A 806 -39.99 -11.60 -31.01
CA VAL A 806 -38.91 -12.58 -30.83
C VAL A 806 -37.86 -12.02 -29.89
N VAL A 807 -37.69 -12.60 -28.71
CA VAL A 807 -36.59 -12.25 -27.80
C VAL A 807 -35.38 -13.16 -28.05
N ASN A 808 -34.19 -12.56 -28.03
CA ASN A 808 -32.93 -13.21 -28.35
C ASN A 808 -31.87 -12.88 -27.30
N HIS A 809 -30.96 -13.81 -27.04
CA HIS A 809 -29.68 -13.51 -26.38
C HIS A 809 -28.58 -14.28 -27.12
N PHE A 810 -27.68 -13.57 -27.80
CA PHE A 810 -26.58 -14.18 -28.57
C PHE A 810 -25.35 -14.52 -27.69
N LYS A 811 -24.35 -15.22 -28.22
CA LYS A 811 -23.13 -15.55 -27.43
C LYS A 811 -22.33 -14.29 -27.14
N SER A 812 -22.02 -14.08 -25.85
CA SER A 812 -21.24 -12.93 -25.36
C SER A 812 -19.89 -12.71 -26.06
N LYS A 813 -19.43 -11.45 -26.12
CA LYS A 813 -18.11 -11.04 -26.67
C LYS A 813 -16.90 -11.60 -25.90
N SER A 814 -17.09 -12.05 -24.64
CA SER A 814 -16.04 -12.64 -23.80
C SER A 814 -15.34 -13.84 -24.46
N CYS A 815 -14.00 -13.84 -24.39
CA CYS A 815 -13.11 -14.83 -24.98
C CYS A 815 -12.94 -16.13 -24.18
N SER A 816 -13.61 -16.31 -23.04
CA SER A 816 -13.54 -17.57 -22.29
C SER A 816 -14.02 -18.74 -23.16
N GLY A 817 -13.14 -19.73 -23.37
CA GLY A 817 -13.37 -20.89 -24.25
C GLY A 817 -13.23 -20.64 -25.76
N ALA A 818 -12.86 -19.43 -26.19
CA ALA A 818 -12.78 -19.06 -27.60
C ALA A 818 -11.63 -19.78 -28.33
N SER A 819 -11.90 -20.31 -29.53
CA SER A 819 -10.87 -20.96 -30.36
C SER A 819 -11.28 -21.07 -31.84
N GLY A 820 -10.30 -21.22 -32.72
CA GLY A 820 -10.55 -21.32 -34.17
C GLY A 820 -11.25 -20.08 -34.71
N ALA A 821 -12.39 -20.27 -35.38
CA ALA A 821 -13.20 -19.16 -35.91
C ALA A 821 -13.96 -18.34 -34.84
N ASP A 822 -13.96 -18.79 -33.58
CA ASP A 822 -14.52 -18.05 -32.45
C ASP A 822 -13.46 -17.23 -31.68
N ALA A 823 -12.17 -17.35 -32.03
CA ALA A 823 -11.12 -16.49 -31.46
C ALA A 823 -11.24 -15.04 -31.95
N ASP A 824 -10.74 -14.09 -31.15
CA ASP A 824 -10.67 -12.69 -31.58
C ASP A 824 -9.76 -12.55 -32.81
N SER A 825 -10.21 -11.75 -33.77
CA SER A 825 -9.48 -11.41 -34.98
C SER A 825 -8.74 -10.07 -34.87
N GLY A 826 -8.92 -9.31 -33.77
CA GLY A 826 -8.31 -8.01 -33.55
C GLY A 826 -8.87 -6.91 -34.47
N ASP A 827 -10.13 -7.06 -34.89
CA ASP A 827 -10.82 -6.21 -35.86
C ASP A 827 -11.90 -5.29 -35.25
N GLY A 828 -12.04 -5.35 -33.91
CA GLY A 828 -13.04 -4.66 -33.11
C GLY A 828 -14.27 -5.51 -32.72
N GLN A 829 -14.49 -6.67 -33.36
CA GLN A 829 -15.67 -7.51 -33.04
C GLN A 829 -15.52 -8.30 -31.75
N ALA A 830 -14.29 -8.53 -31.27
CA ALA A 830 -13.94 -9.44 -30.18
C ALA A 830 -14.34 -10.92 -30.47
N CYS A 831 -14.14 -11.81 -29.48
CA CYS A 831 -14.40 -13.24 -29.64
C CYS A 831 -15.85 -13.57 -29.99
N TYR A 832 -16.05 -14.79 -30.52
CA TYR A 832 -17.35 -15.34 -30.94
C TYR A 832 -18.09 -14.57 -32.04
N ALA A 833 -17.43 -13.64 -32.75
CA ALA A 833 -18.03 -12.90 -33.86
C ALA A 833 -18.62 -13.83 -34.95
N SER A 834 -17.86 -14.87 -35.34
CA SER A 834 -18.35 -15.86 -36.32
C SER A 834 -19.58 -16.62 -35.81
N ARG A 835 -19.65 -16.98 -34.53
CA ARG A 835 -20.83 -17.61 -33.93
C ARG A 835 -22.02 -16.67 -33.85
N ARG A 836 -21.84 -15.40 -33.47
CA ARG A 836 -22.91 -14.38 -33.48
C ARG A 836 -23.45 -14.16 -34.90
N GLN A 837 -22.60 -14.15 -35.93
CA GLN A 837 -23.03 -14.15 -37.33
C GLN A 837 -23.84 -15.40 -37.72
N GLN A 838 -23.41 -16.59 -37.27
CA GLN A 838 -24.14 -17.84 -37.52
C GLN A 838 -25.49 -17.88 -36.77
N GLN A 839 -25.57 -17.31 -35.56
CA GLN A 839 -26.81 -17.13 -34.82
C GLN A 839 -27.77 -16.17 -35.56
N ALA A 840 -27.28 -15.06 -36.11
CA ALA A 840 -28.07 -14.15 -36.96
C ALA A 840 -28.63 -14.87 -38.21
N ALA A 841 -27.78 -15.59 -38.96
CA ALA A 841 -28.19 -16.33 -40.15
C ALA A 841 -29.21 -17.44 -39.82
N ARG A 842 -29.06 -18.12 -38.68
CA ARG A 842 -30.01 -19.13 -38.21
C ARG A 842 -31.35 -18.49 -37.80
N LEU A 843 -31.32 -17.38 -37.07
CA LEU A 843 -32.51 -16.65 -36.62
C LEU A 843 -33.40 -16.25 -37.80
N LEU A 844 -32.83 -15.64 -38.85
CA LEU A 844 -33.55 -15.30 -40.08
C LEU A 844 -34.17 -16.52 -40.75
N SER A 845 -33.41 -17.62 -40.86
CA SER A 845 -33.87 -18.88 -41.44
C SER A 845 -35.03 -19.49 -40.64
N TRP A 846 -34.97 -19.45 -39.32
CA TRP A 846 -36.03 -19.95 -38.43
C TRP A 846 -37.29 -19.08 -38.49
N ILE A 847 -37.16 -17.76 -38.45
CA ILE A 847 -38.30 -16.84 -38.54
C ILE A 847 -39.07 -17.06 -39.85
N GLY A 848 -38.37 -17.05 -40.99
CA GLY A 848 -38.98 -17.23 -42.31
C GLY A 848 -39.59 -18.63 -42.55
N SER A 849 -39.08 -19.67 -41.88
CA SER A 849 -39.58 -21.05 -42.05
C SER A 849 -40.59 -21.50 -41.00
N THR A 850 -40.65 -20.84 -39.84
CA THR A 850 -41.37 -21.33 -38.66
C THR A 850 -42.25 -20.25 -38.01
N VAL A 851 -41.75 -19.03 -37.80
CA VAL A 851 -42.50 -17.97 -37.11
C VAL A 851 -43.55 -17.34 -38.02
N LEU A 852 -43.18 -16.84 -39.20
CA LEU A 852 -44.13 -16.21 -40.14
C LEU A 852 -45.28 -17.17 -40.55
N PRO A 853 -45.02 -18.45 -40.88
CA PRO A 853 -46.09 -19.39 -41.23
C PRO A 853 -47.02 -19.74 -40.06
N ALA A 854 -46.55 -19.64 -38.81
CA ALA A 854 -47.36 -19.90 -37.62
C ALA A 854 -48.18 -18.67 -37.18
N ALA A 855 -47.63 -17.46 -37.36
CA ALA A 855 -48.34 -16.20 -37.13
C ALA A 855 -49.47 -15.96 -38.15
N ASN A 856 -49.25 -16.43 -39.39
CA ASN A 856 -49.98 -15.96 -40.58
C ASN A 856 -49.93 -14.42 -40.67
N ASP A 857 -48.74 -13.88 -40.46
CA ASP A 857 -48.46 -12.45 -40.44
C ASP A 857 -47.00 -12.20 -40.91
N ALA A 858 -46.67 -10.96 -41.26
CA ALA A 858 -45.35 -10.52 -41.71
C ALA A 858 -44.62 -9.64 -40.68
N ASP A 859 -45.36 -9.08 -39.71
CA ASP A 859 -44.85 -8.09 -38.77
C ASP A 859 -44.11 -8.77 -37.63
N VAL A 860 -42.80 -8.55 -37.58
CA VAL A 860 -41.91 -9.16 -36.59
C VAL A 860 -41.05 -8.10 -35.93
N LEU A 861 -41.15 -7.99 -34.61
CA LEU A 861 -40.23 -7.25 -33.76
C LEU A 861 -39.24 -8.24 -33.13
N LEU A 862 -37.94 -8.00 -33.31
CA LEU A 862 -36.90 -8.69 -32.55
C LEU A 862 -36.43 -7.78 -31.40
N LEU A 863 -36.21 -8.37 -30.24
CA LEU A 863 -35.82 -7.71 -28.99
C LEU A 863 -34.67 -8.46 -28.31
N GLY A 864 -33.93 -7.75 -27.46
CA GLY A 864 -32.92 -8.31 -26.55
C GLY A 864 -31.49 -8.06 -26.99
N ASP A 865 -30.57 -8.77 -26.33
CA ASP A 865 -29.12 -8.58 -26.43
C ASP A 865 -28.52 -9.43 -27.57
N TYR A 866 -27.99 -8.75 -28.59
CA TYR A 866 -27.29 -9.34 -29.72
C TYR A 866 -25.78 -9.47 -29.52
N ASN A 867 -25.28 -8.88 -28.44
CA ASN A 867 -23.89 -8.86 -28.01
C ASN A 867 -22.94 -8.49 -29.16
N ALA A 868 -23.35 -7.53 -30.00
CA ALA A 868 -22.66 -7.07 -31.20
C ALA A 868 -23.05 -5.60 -31.50
N TYR A 869 -22.06 -4.74 -31.74
CA TYR A 869 -22.28 -3.33 -32.10
C TYR A 869 -22.76 -3.15 -33.55
N ALA A 870 -23.27 -1.97 -33.90
CA ALA A 870 -24.17 -1.79 -35.05
C ALA A 870 -23.57 -2.11 -36.44
N LYS A 871 -22.24 -2.15 -36.61
CA LYS A 871 -21.59 -2.52 -37.88
C LYS A 871 -21.03 -3.94 -37.91
N GLU A 872 -21.16 -4.70 -36.82
CA GLU A 872 -20.61 -6.05 -36.72
C GLU A 872 -21.31 -7.06 -37.64
N SER A 873 -20.64 -8.19 -37.88
CA SER A 873 -21.08 -9.26 -38.79
C SER A 873 -22.46 -9.85 -38.46
N ALA A 874 -22.87 -9.82 -37.19
CA ALA A 874 -24.20 -10.26 -36.76
C ALA A 874 -25.31 -9.27 -37.17
N ILE A 875 -25.19 -8.00 -36.78
CA ILE A 875 -26.19 -6.95 -37.06
C ILE A 875 -26.32 -6.71 -38.57
N SER A 876 -25.19 -6.63 -39.29
CA SER A 876 -25.18 -6.51 -40.75
C SER A 876 -25.81 -7.72 -41.47
N THR A 877 -25.76 -8.92 -40.89
CA THR A 877 -26.49 -10.10 -41.40
C THR A 877 -28.00 -9.96 -41.21
N LEU A 878 -28.47 -9.44 -40.06
CA LEU A 878 -29.89 -9.17 -39.82
C LEU A 878 -30.43 -8.06 -40.73
N ALA A 879 -29.65 -7.00 -40.94
CA ALA A 879 -29.97 -5.92 -41.87
C ALA A 879 -30.08 -6.43 -43.32
N ALA A 880 -29.14 -7.27 -43.77
CA ALA A 880 -29.23 -7.95 -45.07
C ALA A 880 -30.42 -8.92 -45.17
N GLY A 881 -30.93 -9.39 -44.03
CA GLY A 881 -32.18 -10.16 -43.90
C GLY A 881 -33.46 -9.33 -43.97
N GLY A 882 -33.38 -8.01 -44.09
CA GLY A 882 -34.55 -7.12 -44.19
C GLY A 882 -35.10 -6.63 -42.85
N TYR A 883 -34.26 -6.56 -41.81
CA TYR A 883 -34.60 -5.96 -40.51
C TYR A 883 -33.98 -4.57 -40.34
N THR A 884 -34.75 -3.61 -39.86
CA THR A 884 -34.31 -2.24 -39.56
C THR A 884 -33.92 -2.12 -38.09
N ASP A 885 -32.69 -1.67 -37.80
CA ASP A 885 -32.31 -1.20 -36.45
C ASP A 885 -33.10 0.08 -36.15
N LEU A 886 -34.10 -0.02 -35.28
CA LEU A 886 -34.96 1.09 -34.93
C LEU A 886 -34.18 2.14 -34.13
N LEU A 887 -33.28 1.71 -33.24
CA LEU A 887 -32.58 2.59 -32.31
C LEU A 887 -31.68 3.57 -33.07
N ALA A 888 -30.87 3.06 -34.01
CA ALA A 888 -30.04 3.90 -34.87
C ALA A 888 -30.86 4.68 -35.93
N THR A 889 -31.99 4.15 -36.40
CA THR A 889 -32.80 4.79 -37.47
C THR A 889 -33.69 5.92 -36.96
N LEU A 890 -34.26 5.79 -35.76
CA LEU A 890 -35.24 6.71 -35.19
C LEU A 890 -34.70 7.48 -33.97
N GLY A 891 -33.85 6.87 -33.14
CA GLY A 891 -33.09 7.55 -32.08
C GLY A 891 -31.83 8.26 -32.58
N GLY A 892 -31.35 7.91 -33.78
CA GLY A 892 -30.21 8.53 -34.45
C GLY A 892 -28.84 7.95 -34.07
N SER A 893 -27.78 8.48 -34.67
CA SER A 893 -26.42 7.93 -34.55
C SER A 893 -25.78 8.03 -33.16
N GLY A 894 -26.40 8.78 -32.24
CA GLY A 894 -26.00 8.89 -30.84
C GLY A 894 -26.48 7.74 -29.94
N ALA A 895 -27.17 6.74 -30.50
CA ALA A 895 -27.67 5.58 -29.75
C ALA A 895 -26.58 4.83 -28.97
N TYR A 896 -26.93 4.42 -27.75
CA TYR A 896 -26.19 3.43 -26.96
C TYR A 896 -27.14 2.73 -26.00
N SER A 897 -26.73 1.56 -25.52
CA SER A 897 -27.35 0.83 -24.41
C SER A 897 -26.32 0.30 -23.40
N TYR A 898 -25.03 0.37 -23.71
CA TYR A 898 -23.96 -0.28 -22.96
C TYR A 898 -22.68 0.58 -22.96
N LEU A 899 -21.90 0.43 -21.89
CA LEU A 899 -20.58 1.04 -21.71
C LEU A 899 -19.56 -0.08 -21.45
N PHE A 900 -18.43 -0.03 -22.16
CA PHE A 900 -17.32 -0.98 -22.00
C PHE A 900 -16.00 -0.32 -22.43
N ASP A 901 -14.93 -0.47 -21.65
CA ASP A 901 -13.61 0.16 -21.87
C ASP A 901 -13.74 1.66 -22.23
N GLY A 902 -14.49 2.42 -21.43
CA GLY A 902 -14.76 3.85 -21.62
C GLY A 902 -15.56 4.22 -22.88
N GLN A 903 -16.05 3.24 -23.64
CA GLN A 903 -16.64 3.42 -24.96
C GLN A 903 -18.10 2.96 -25.01
N LEU A 904 -18.96 3.84 -25.53
CA LEU A 904 -20.40 3.60 -25.67
C LEU A 904 -20.76 2.89 -26.98
N GLY A 905 -21.78 2.04 -26.93
CA GLY A 905 -22.47 1.47 -28.09
C GLY A 905 -23.79 0.79 -27.67
N HIS A 906 -24.57 0.22 -28.60
CA HIS A 906 -25.72 -0.61 -28.24
C HIS A 906 -25.50 -2.09 -28.55
N LEU A 907 -25.76 -2.92 -27.54
CA LEU A 907 -25.84 -4.38 -27.63
C LEU A 907 -27.29 -4.85 -27.62
N ASP A 908 -28.20 -4.04 -27.07
CA ASP A 908 -29.64 -4.26 -27.00
C ASP A 908 -30.32 -3.61 -28.19
N TYR A 909 -31.09 -4.39 -28.93
CA TYR A 909 -31.74 -3.91 -30.15
C TYR A 909 -33.25 -4.04 -30.07
N ALA A 910 -33.90 -3.10 -30.76
CA ALA A 910 -35.22 -3.31 -31.33
C ALA A 910 -35.08 -3.33 -32.86
N LEU A 911 -35.34 -4.50 -33.47
CA LEU A 911 -35.20 -4.73 -34.91
C LEU A 911 -36.57 -5.07 -35.51
N ALA A 912 -37.10 -4.22 -36.39
CA ALA A 912 -38.38 -4.47 -37.05
C ALA A 912 -38.21 -5.10 -38.43
N SER A 913 -39.09 -6.04 -38.80
CA SER A 913 -39.21 -6.52 -40.19
C SER A 913 -39.60 -5.38 -41.14
N ALA A 914 -39.31 -5.53 -42.43
CA ALA A 914 -39.63 -4.53 -43.46
C ALA A 914 -41.13 -4.15 -43.56
N SER A 915 -42.06 -4.92 -42.98
CA SER A 915 -43.49 -4.58 -42.91
C SER A 915 -43.89 -3.93 -41.58
N LEU A 916 -43.23 -4.26 -40.46
CA LEU A 916 -43.46 -3.63 -39.16
C LEU A 916 -42.74 -2.28 -39.04
N SER A 917 -41.57 -2.12 -39.66
CA SER A 917 -40.72 -0.91 -39.56
C SER A 917 -41.48 0.39 -39.90
N PRO A 918 -42.33 0.46 -40.97
CA PRO A 918 -43.19 1.63 -41.25
C PRO A 918 -44.35 1.86 -40.27
N GLN A 919 -44.54 0.98 -39.29
CA GLN A 919 -45.60 1.05 -38.26
C GLN A 919 -45.03 1.32 -36.86
N VAL A 920 -43.71 1.46 -36.72
CA VAL A 920 -43.06 1.93 -35.49
C VAL A 920 -43.16 3.45 -35.44
N ILE A 921 -43.69 3.98 -34.34
CA ILE A 921 -43.90 5.42 -34.15
C ILE A 921 -42.68 6.08 -33.50
N ALA A 922 -42.11 5.43 -32.49
CA ALA A 922 -40.96 5.93 -31.74
C ALA A 922 -40.16 4.79 -31.08
N VAL A 923 -38.93 5.09 -30.69
CA VAL A 923 -38.07 4.22 -29.85
C VAL A 923 -37.16 5.11 -29.02
N ALA A 924 -36.81 4.67 -27.80
CA ALA A 924 -35.80 5.32 -26.97
C ALA A 924 -35.17 4.31 -25.99
N PRO A 925 -33.86 4.39 -25.72
CA PRO A 925 -33.26 3.76 -24.55
C PRO A 925 -33.66 4.56 -23.29
N TRP A 926 -33.79 3.89 -22.14
CA TRP A 926 -33.86 4.58 -20.85
C TRP A 926 -32.49 4.54 -20.20
N HIS A 927 -31.76 5.67 -20.23
CA HIS A 927 -30.41 5.77 -19.68
C HIS A 927 -30.40 5.76 -18.14
N ILE A 928 -30.47 4.56 -17.56
CA ILE A 928 -30.49 4.32 -16.11
C ILE A 928 -29.43 3.33 -15.64
N ASN A 929 -28.64 2.76 -16.56
CA ASN A 929 -27.76 1.62 -16.29
C ASN A 929 -26.34 1.84 -16.85
N ALA A 930 -26.21 2.21 -18.14
CA ALA A 930 -24.91 2.34 -18.80
C ALA A 930 -24.09 3.54 -18.30
N ASP A 931 -24.77 4.62 -17.89
CA ASP A 931 -24.18 5.84 -17.33
C ASP A 931 -23.92 5.78 -15.81
N GLU A 932 -24.36 4.71 -15.14
CA GLU A 932 -24.38 4.61 -13.69
C GLU A 932 -23.23 3.76 -13.14
N LEU A 933 -22.75 4.18 -11.96
CA LEU A 933 -21.55 3.63 -11.34
C LEU A 933 -21.82 2.21 -10.79
N PRO A 934 -20.92 1.23 -11.02
CA PRO A 934 -21.14 -0.17 -10.61
C PRO A 934 -21.44 -0.37 -9.12
N GLN A 935 -20.98 0.53 -8.26
CA GLN A 935 -21.15 0.46 -6.81
C GLN A 935 -22.61 0.73 -6.36
N LEU A 936 -23.48 1.18 -7.27
CA LEU A 936 -24.91 1.37 -7.04
C LEU A 936 -25.74 0.10 -7.29
N ASP A 937 -25.11 -0.96 -7.82
CA ASP A 937 -25.72 -2.23 -8.25
C ASP A 937 -26.35 -3.01 -7.07
N TYR A 938 -27.05 -4.10 -7.37
CA TYR A 938 -27.75 -4.88 -6.35
C TYR A 938 -26.81 -5.76 -5.52
N SER A 939 -25.62 -6.17 -6.00
CA SER A 939 -24.63 -6.96 -5.23
C SER A 939 -23.74 -6.06 -4.35
N ASP A 940 -23.18 -6.58 -3.24
CA ASP A 940 -22.17 -5.89 -2.42
C ASP A 940 -20.70 -6.32 -2.67
N ASP A 941 -20.41 -6.88 -3.83
CA ASP A 941 -19.06 -7.23 -4.28
C ASP A 941 -18.34 -6.08 -5.01
N ILE A 942 -17.01 -6.19 -5.10
CA ILE A 942 -16.20 -5.36 -5.99
C ILE A 942 -15.85 -6.20 -7.22
N LYS A 943 -16.66 -6.04 -8.27
CA LYS A 943 -16.51 -6.77 -9.54
C LYS A 943 -15.15 -6.44 -10.18
N ASP A 944 -14.44 -7.47 -10.65
CA ASP A 944 -13.06 -7.41 -11.15
C ASP A 944 -12.90 -8.25 -12.42
N THR A 945 -12.02 -7.80 -13.31
CA THR A 945 -11.34 -8.55 -14.39
C THR A 945 -10.53 -9.79 -13.92
N GLY A 946 -11.12 -10.64 -13.09
CA GLY A 946 -10.49 -11.83 -12.52
C GLY A 946 -11.39 -12.61 -11.55
N GLU A 947 -12.25 -11.88 -10.82
CA GLU A 947 -13.38 -12.28 -9.96
C GLU A 947 -13.14 -13.41 -8.92
N ALA A 948 -12.73 -14.61 -9.35
CA ALA A 948 -12.64 -15.87 -8.58
C ALA A 948 -11.60 -15.91 -7.43
N ALA A 949 -11.16 -14.76 -6.94
CA ALA A 949 -10.31 -14.56 -5.76
C ALA A 949 -10.68 -13.33 -4.92
N TYR A 950 -11.61 -12.49 -5.39
CA TYR A 950 -12.05 -11.24 -4.73
C TYR A 950 -13.58 -11.13 -4.55
N GLU A 951 -14.35 -12.09 -5.07
CA GLU A 951 -15.62 -12.53 -4.48
C GLU A 951 -15.42 -12.76 -2.96
N GLU A 952 -15.79 -11.81 -2.10
CA GLU A 952 -15.82 -12.04 -0.64
C GLU A 952 -17.14 -12.74 -0.26
N GLU A 953 -17.43 -13.83 -0.98
CA GLU A 953 -18.55 -14.78 -0.85
C GLU A 953 -19.27 -14.63 0.49
N PRO A 954 -20.35 -13.83 0.55
CA PRO A 954 -21.02 -13.53 1.81
C PRO A 954 -21.49 -14.83 2.47
N ASN A 955 -20.89 -15.18 3.60
CA ASN A 955 -21.07 -16.47 4.29
C ASN A 955 -22.47 -16.67 4.95
N GLY A 956 -23.49 -15.99 4.41
CA GLY A 956 -24.83 -15.82 4.97
C GLY A 956 -24.95 -14.58 5.88
N ALA A 957 -23.85 -13.88 6.18
CA ALA A 957 -23.84 -12.67 7.00
C ALA A 957 -23.79 -11.40 6.13
N SER A 958 -24.63 -10.42 6.43
CA SER A 958 -24.59 -9.11 5.76
C SER A 958 -23.32 -8.34 6.13
N LEU A 959 -22.58 -7.87 5.12
CA LEU A 959 -21.46 -6.95 5.32
C LEU A 959 -21.94 -5.71 6.10
N THR A 960 -21.19 -5.33 7.13
CA THR A 960 -21.56 -4.24 8.04
C THR A 960 -20.38 -3.29 8.24
N PRO A 961 -20.41 -2.08 7.66
CA PRO A 961 -21.41 -1.59 6.70
C PRO A 961 -21.30 -2.31 5.33
N PRO A 962 -22.36 -2.32 4.50
CA PRO A 962 -22.30 -2.90 3.17
C PRO A 962 -21.36 -2.09 2.24
N ARG A 963 -20.77 -2.76 1.24
CA ARG A 963 -20.01 -2.09 0.16
C ARG A 963 -20.92 -1.50 -0.93
N SER A 964 -22.07 -2.14 -1.18
CA SER A 964 -23.09 -1.62 -2.09
C SER A 964 -23.70 -0.32 -1.58
N LEU A 965 -23.77 0.67 -2.46
CA LEU A 965 -24.36 1.99 -2.24
C LEU A 965 -25.79 2.05 -2.80
N PHE A 966 -26.50 0.91 -2.74
CA PHE A 966 -27.84 0.70 -3.30
C PHE A 966 -28.84 1.80 -2.89
N GLU A 967 -29.20 2.64 -3.85
CA GLU A 967 -30.30 3.58 -3.71
C GLU A 967 -31.65 2.82 -3.78
N ALA A 968 -32.37 2.79 -2.65
CA ALA A 968 -33.67 2.13 -2.54
C ALA A 968 -34.79 2.95 -3.22
N ALA A 969 -35.81 2.27 -3.75
CA ALA A 969 -36.89 2.86 -4.55
C ALA A 969 -36.42 3.70 -5.76
N SER A 970 -35.22 3.43 -6.28
CA SER A 970 -34.60 4.12 -7.42
C SER A 970 -34.43 3.18 -8.62
N PRO A 971 -34.61 3.66 -9.87
CA PRO A 971 -34.40 2.85 -11.08
C PRO A 971 -32.92 2.66 -11.46
N TYR A 972 -32.02 3.50 -10.93
CA TYR A 972 -30.63 3.58 -11.41
C TYR A 972 -29.82 2.32 -11.04
N ARG A 973 -29.00 1.84 -11.98
CA ARG A 973 -28.21 0.60 -11.90
C ARG A 973 -29.08 -0.63 -11.57
N ALA A 974 -30.13 -0.84 -12.37
CA ALA A 974 -30.95 -2.05 -12.39
C ALA A 974 -30.35 -3.19 -13.22
N SER A 975 -29.44 -2.84 -14.12
CA SER A 975 -28.58 -3.69 -14.93
C SER A 975 -27.34 -2.85 -15.30
N ASP A 976 -26.42 -3.43 -16.06
CA ASP A 976 -25.35 -2.83 -16.82
C ASP A 976 -25.77 -2.37 -18.24
N HIS A 977 -26.93 -2.81 -18.72
CA HIS A 977 -27.52 -2.46 -20.02
C HIS A 977 -28.79 -1.58 -19.87
N ASP A 978 -28.90 -0.49 -20.63
CA ASP A 978 -30.11 0.36 -20.67
C ASP A 978 -31.27 -0.33 -21.42
N PRO A 979 -32.49 -0.40 -20.86
CA PRO A 979 -33.62 -1.01 -21.55
C PRO A 979 -34.13 -0.16 -22.71
N VAL A 980 -34.43 -0.81 -23.83
CA VAL A 980 -34.90 -0.16 -25.08
C VAL A 980 -36.43 -0.26 -25.18
N LEU A 981 -37.11 0.88 -25.18
CA LEU A 981 -38.57 1.00 -25.27
C LEU A 981 -39.01 1.42 -26.68
N VAL A 982 -39.96 0.69 -27.25
CA VAL A 982 -40.48 0.84 -28.63
C VAL A 982 -41.99 1.11 -28.59
N GLY A 983 -42.47 2.00 -29.45
CA GLY A 983 -43.89 2.27 -29.66
C GLY A 983 -44.35 1.77 -31.02
N LEU A 984 -45.31 0.86 -31.03
CA LEU A 984 -45.89 0.22 -32.21
C LEU A 984 -47.30 0.76 -32.47
N PHE A 985 -47.59 0.95 -33.76
CA PHE A 985 -48.87 1.41 -34.32
C PHE A 985 -49.28 2.84 -33.92
N ASP A 986 -49.97 3.52 -34.82
CA ASP A 986 -50.51 4.87 -34.61
C ASP A 986 -51.49 4.89 -33.41
N ASP A 987 -51.26 5.80 -32.46
CA ASP A 987 -52.14 6.02 -31.31
C ASP A 987 -53.31 7.00 -31.60
N GLY A 988 -53.36 7.54 -32.83
CA GLY A 988 -54.35 8.51 -33.28
C GLY A 988 -54.03 9.94 -32.86
N VAL A 989 -52.90 10.18 -32.19
CA VAL A 989 -52.44 11.53 -31.84
C VAL A 989 -51.72 12.14 -33.02
N ILE A 990 -52.46 12.91 -33.84
CA ILE A 990 -51.84 13.75 -34.87
C ILE A 990 -51.02 14.84 -34.19
N PHE A 991 -49.72 14.60 -34.06
CA PHE A 991 -48.73 15.63 -33.79
C PHE A 991 -48.82 16.67 -34.92
N GLN A 992 -49.14 17.92 -34.57
CA GLN A 992 -48.98 19.02 -35.52
C GLN A 992 -47.50 19.38 -35.58
N ASP A 993 -46.91 19.26 -36.77
CA ASP A 993 -45.49 19.58 -37.03
C ASP A 993 -45.13 20.95 -36.44
N GLY A 994 -44.12 20.98 -35.56
CA GLY A 994 -43.94 22.07 -34.61
C GLY A 994 -42.50 22.53 -34.34
N PHE A 995 -41.51 22.00 -35.05
CA PHE A 995 -40.11 22.47 -34.99
C PHE A 995 -39.44 22.44 -36.36
N GLU A 996 -39.06 23.63 -36.85
CA GLU A 996 -37.89 23.87 -37.71
C GLU A 996 -36.64 24.06 -36.83
#